data_AF-A0A966EBD0-F1
#
_entry.id   AF-A0A966EBD0-F1
#
_cell.length_a   1.000
_cell.length_b   1.000
_cell.length_c   1.000
_cell.angle_alpha   90.00
_cell.angle_beta   90.00
_cell.angle_gamma   90.00
#
_symmetry.space_group_name_H-M   'P 1'
#
loop_
_entity.id
_entity.type
_entity.pdbx_description
1 polymer ?
#
loop_
_entity_poly.entity_id
_entity_poly.type
_entity_poly.pdbx_seq_one_letter_code
_entity_poly.pdbx_strand_id
1 'polypeptide(L)'
;MDSVVRKAIAKIEILSDGPSPKVVSRGTGFLVGEGIVLTALHVVANRRTDPPEPIPGRIRLTFPGVETEATINPEFRDAHQDWVMLNCREQPRIRPIPMADWHSTGADFETFGFPDANPRDGMVQTGRVKDHNADLDGAVAFQLFSEEAAAGNGAPAKGLSGAPVLIDNAVVGLLRFALMDQQRQTVAGTLYACPMMPIIERASGLLPIPDPCHGLPGLPRLALPVNPFRYLERFTSADAEVFFGRRREIRALYDLLTSSDAPSLVLLYGQSGVGKSSFLDAGVVPRLAWHHDVRYLRRDARRNLLESLRESLGDSDRGLDTSLRDAWRTAEREAGRPIMLLLDQVEEVFTRPGADGPAELEELADALMSLNADQESRPQGRLVLAFRKEWLPEIQKQLESRNLGHGKVFLEGLDRQAVVDVVNGLTATRRLREHYGLGIESGLAESISDDLVADSDSPVAPTLEILLTKLWRSATAQAAHAPEFTRVLYDALRDEGLMLGDFIDQQLVALRTEHAGDVDSGLAIDVLAYHTTALVTAGTRSWDELSRHYEQVADRLPGLLQKMIDLYLIADAGGADSAGPRSTRLAHDTLAAHVRRRLDTSVLPGPRARRILDNRGEDWLEDREGAPLDEWDLGVVERGLAGTRKLLPHEERMLAGSRRLRERKRRTRWLLNASGIAAALAIVSVAVWALVEKSEADKQRVFTNLSRSTDQVENLLSVEPVEGLMLAIASAGRSYDALRGEVRAPLQFSLNRAINETWETNLVQHGAPVTAVAIHPFGHVLASGGNMGKLKLWAMPDTPEQFGIKVELHVPLVDIQAHKKKINALAFSPDGLRLVTASDDASARFWSVNGKPLGMPPMEHGGAVRAVAFNPASAELVTASTDGAIRFWRASGELVHTIVGHGGAAITALAFKPDGTRLVSGAGDGGLRIWDAESRSALTGVIKGHQGAVNTVAFSPDNLMFASGGDDENIRVWDVNGKAIGVVREHEAQVNSLAFRADGEAIVSGSSDNVVLLAEVEKNVQQFGKLLAPEFKGIDDAVRSVAISPDDRRIVIGS
;
A
#
# COMPACT_ATOMS: atom_id res chain seq x y z
N MET A 1 -39.68 -23.72 -8.37
CA MET A 1 -40.19 -22.34 -8.18
C MET A 1 -40.28 -21.88 -6.73
N ASP A 2 -39.59 -20.78 -6.42
CA ASP A 2 -39.59 -20.09 -5.11
C ASP A 2 -41.00 -19.59 -4.71
N SER A 3 -41.33 -19.75 -3.42
CA SER A 3 -42.56 -19.25 -2.79
C SER A 3 -42.74 -17.74 -2.94
N VAL A 4 -41.65 -16.97 -2.97
CA VAL A 4 -41.66 -15.51 -3.13
C VAL A 4 -42.08 -15.13 -4.55
N VAL A 5 -41.50 -15.80 -5.56
CA VAL A 5 -41.87 -15.61 -6.97
C VAL A 5 -43.34 -15.96 -7.20
N ARG A 6 -43.84 -17.05 -6.60
CA ARG A 6 -45.26 -17.44 -6.68
C ARG A 6 -46.21 -16.38 -6.14
N LYS A 7 -45.86 -15.71 -5.03
CA LYS A 7 -46.69 -14.65 -4.45
C LYS A 7 -46.87 -13.46 -5.39
N ALA A 8 -45.92 -13.21 -6.27
CA ALA A 8 -45.94 -12.09 -7.22
C ALA A 8 -46.74 -12.35 -8.50
N ILE A 9 -47.27 -13.57 -8.68
CA ILE A 9 -48.05 -13.96 -9.86
C ILE A 9 -49.54 -13.87 -9.51
N ALA A 10 -50.28 -13.10 -10.28
CA ALA A 10 -51.71 -12.88 -10.13
C ALA A 10 -52.52 -13.65 -11.17
N LYS A 11 -53.66 -14.18 -10.71
CA LYS A 11 -54.77 -14.54 -11.60
C LYS A 11 -55.48 -13.27 -12.02
N ILE A 12 -55.75 -13.13 -13.31
CA ILE A 12 -56.51 -12.02 -13.89
C ILE A 12 -57.91 -12.50 -14.27
N GLU A 13 -58.95 -11.82 -13.79
CA GLU A 13 -60.34 -12.06 -14.18
C GLU A 13 -61.03 -10.75 -14.58
N ILE A 14 -61.65 -10.71 -15.76
CA ILE A 14 -62.46 -9.56 -16.21
C ILE A 14 -63.92 -9.86 -15.90
N LEU A 15 -64.54 -9.01 -15.09
CA LEU A 15 -65.89 -9.19 -14.59
C LEU A 15 -66.87 -8.28 -15.31
N SER A 16 -67.92 -8.84 -15.89
CA SER A 16 -68.97 -8.09 -16.57
C SER A 16 -69.70 -7.14 -15.61
N ASP A 17 -70.11 -5.98 -16.09
CA ASP A 17 -70.94 -5.07 -15.31
C ASP A 17 -72.34 -5.65 -15.07
N GLY A 18 -72.80 -5.64 -13.81
CA GLY A 18 -74.13 -6.11 -13.41
C GLY A 18 -74.21 -6.63 -11.97
N PRO A 19 -75.42 -6.94 -11.47
CA PRO A 19 -75.65 -7.42 -10.10
C PRO A 19 -75.12 -8.84 -9.82
N SER A 20 -74.74 -9.60 -10.86
CA SER A 20 -74.10 -10.91 -10.76
C SER A 20 -72.99 -11.02 -11.81
N PRO A 21 -71.81 -10.45 -11.52
CA PRO A 21 -70.71 -10.36 -12.49
C PRO A 21 -70.24 -11.75 -12.95
N LYS A 22 -70.17 -11.95 -14.26
CA LYS A 22 -69.61 -13.16 -14.89
C LYS A 22 -68.18 -12.88 -15.34
N VAL A 23 -67.33 -13.91 -15.29
CA VAL A 23 -65.96 -13.83 -15.82
C VAL A 23 -66.02 -13.89 -17.35
N VAL A 24 -65.57 -12.82 -18.00
CA VAL A 24 -65.58 -12.65 -19.47
C VAL A 24 -64.23 -13.05 -20.09
N SER A 25 -63.14 -12.83 -19.35
CA SER A 25 -61.78 -13.20 -19.75
C SER A 25 -60.97 -13.64 -18.52
N ARG A 26 -60.01 -14.54 -18.75
CA ARG A 26 -59.06 -15.06 -17.76
C ARG A 26 -57.65 -15.08 -18.31
N GLY A 27 -56.68 -14.81 -17.44
CA GLY A 27 -55.27 -14.97 -17.77
C GLY A 27 -54.39 -14.88 -16.54
N THR A 28 -53.10 -14.78 -16.80
CA THR A 28 -52.08 -14.64 -15.77
C THR A 28 -51.38 -13.29 -15.93
N GLY A 29 -50.96 -12.69 -14.83
CA GLY A 29 -50.02 -11.58 -14.85
C GLY A 29 -49.09 -11.67 -13.67
N PHE A 30 -48.07 -10.82 -13.64
CA PHE A 30 -47.11 -10.80 -12.54
C PHE A 30 -46.60 -9.40 -12.24
N LEU A 31 -46.26 -9.17 -10.98
CA LEU A 31 -45.80 -7.89 -10.47
C LEU A 31 -44.35 -7.66 -10.90
N VAL A 32 -44.09 -6.57 -11.62
CA VAL A 32 -42.75 -6.17 -12.13
C VAL A 32 -42.24 -4.86 -11.56
N GLY A 33 -43.10 -4.13 -10.85
CA GLY A 33 -42.78 -2.88 -10.16
C GLY A 33 -43.83 -2.54 -9.11
N GLU A 34 -43.73 -1.36 -8.51
CA GLU A 34 -44.65 -0.89 -7.48
C GLU A 34 -46.07 -0.70 -8.04
N GLY A 35 -46.97 -1.64 -7.77
CA GLY A 35 -48.34 -1.60 -8.28
C GLY A 35 -48.45 -1.81 -9.80
N ILE A 36 -47.38 -2.28 -10.46
CA ILE A 36 -47.36 -2.51 -11.91
C ILE A 36 -47.36 -4.01 -12.19
N VAL A 37 -48.41 -4.48 -12.87
CA VAL A 37 -48.56 -5.87 -13.30
C VAL A 37 -48.39 -5.97 -14.80
N LEU A 38 -47.56 -6.89 -15.26
CA LEU A 38 -47.37 -7.21 -16.67
C LEU A 38 -48.25 -8.42 -17.05
N THR A 39 -48.92 -8.34 -18.19
CA THR A 39 -49.69 -9.46 -18.77
C THR A 39 -49.72 -9.37 -20.29
N ALA A 40 -50.23 -10.40 -20.96
CA ALA A 40 -50.43 -10.41 -22.40
C ALA A 40 -51.63 -9.51 -22.77
N LEU A 41 -51.49 -8.69 -23.81
CA LEU A 41 -52.51 -7.69 -24.18
C LEU A 41 -53.87 -8.35 -24.47
N HIS A 42 -53.87 -9.47 -25.18
CA HIS A 42 -55.11 -10.19 -25.52
C HIS A 42 -55.90 -10.72 -24.30
N VAL A 43 -55.30 -10.76 -23.10
CA VAL A 43 -56.01 -11.12 -21.87
C VAL A 43 -57.02 -10.03 -21.48
N VAL A 44 -56.72 -8.76 -21.79
CA VAL A 44 -57.48 -7.59 -21.32
C VAL A 44 -58.03 -6.69 -22.42
N ALA A 45 -57.57 -6.84 -23.66
CA ALA A 45 -58.04 -6.05 -24.80
C ALA A 45 -58.04 -6.89 -26.09
N ASN A 46 -58.87 -6.50 -27.06
CA ASN A 46 -58.84 -7.08 -28.38
C ASN A 46 -57.66 -6.53 -29.18
N ARG A 47 -56.58 -7.32 -29.32
CA ARG A 47 -55.38 -6.91 -30.07
C ARG A 47 -55.59 -6.76 -31.59
N ARG A 48 -56.75 -7.16 -32.13
CA ARG A 48 -57.05 -7.08 -33.58
C ARG A 48 -57.64 -5.73 -34.01
N THR A 49 -58.01 -4.87 -33.06
CA THR A 49 -58.49 -3.52 -33.34
C THR A 49 -57.33 -2.52 -33.18
N ASP A 50 -57.37 -1.42 -33.92
CA ASP A 50 -56.40 -0.33 -33.82
C ASP A 50 -57.13 1.00 -33.54
N PRO A 51 -57.02 1.57 -32.33
CA PRO A 51 -56.28 1.05 -31.17
C PRO A 51 -56.93 -0.21 -30.57
N PRO A 52 -56.18 -1.00 -29.77
CA PRO A 52 -56.73 -2.16 -29.07
C PRO A 52 -57.88 -1.76 -28.13
N GLU A 53 -59.06 -2.35 -28.34
CA GLU A 53 -60.27 -2.09 -27.56
C GLU A 53 -60.26 -2.93 -26.27
N PRO A 54 -60.35 -2.32 -25.07
CA PRO A 54 -60.45 -3.05 -23.81
C PRO A 54 -61.66 -4.00 -23.79
N ILE A 55 -61.49 -5.18 -23.20
CA ILE A 55 -62.62 -6.07 -22.94
C ILE A 55 -63.53 -5.40 -21.89
N PRO A 56 -64.84 -5.24 -22.15
CA PRO A 56 -65.75 -4.57 -21.21
C PRO A 56 -65.82 -5.27 -19.85
N GLY A 57 -65.62 -4.52 -18.78
CA GLY A 57 -65.73 -5.00 -17.40
C GLY A 57 -64.61 -4.49 -16.49
N ARG A 58 -64.63 -4.96 -15.24
CA ARG A 58 -63.60 -4.62 -14.23
C ARG A 58 -62.52 -5.69 -14.20
N ILE A 59 -61.25 -5.27 -14.17
CA ILE A 59 -60.10 -6.17 -14.06
C ILE A 59 -59.83 -6.44 -12.59
N ARG A 60 -60.02 -7.69 -12.17
CA ARG A 60 -59.64 -8.18 -10.84
C ARG A 60 -58.31 -8.93 -10.91
N LEU A 61 -57.41 -8.60 -10.01
CA LEU A 61 -56.15 -9.29 -9.77
C LEU A 61 -56.24 -10.04 -8.45
N THR A 62 -56.01 -11.35 -8.48
CA THR A 62 -55.94 -12.21 -7.28
C THR A 62 -54.53 -12.77 -7.15
N PHE A 63 -53.75 -12.22 -6.22
CA PHE A 63 -52.48 -12.78 -5.77
C PHE A 63 -52.73 -13.77 -4.62
N PRO A 64 -51.77 -14.65 -4.29
CA PRO A 64 -51.84 -15.47 -3.09
C PRO A 64 -52.03 -14.61 -1.81
N GLY A 65 -53.26 -14.57 -1.29
CA GLY A 65 -53.62 -13.86 -0.06
C GLY A 65 -53.97 -12.37 -0.21
N VAL A 66 -53.96 -11.82 -1.43
CA VAL A 66 -54.29 -10.39 -1.69
C VAL A 66 -55.12 -10.25 -2.96
N GLU A 67 -56.20 -9.47 -2.92
CA GLU A 67 -56.98 -9.11 -4.10
C GLU A 67 -56.99 -7.59 -4.31
N THR A 68 -56.90 -7.14 -5.55
CA THR A 68 -56.97 -5.72 -5.93
C THR A 68 -57.62 -5.56 -7.32
N GLU A 69 -58.19 -4.39 -7.60
CA GLU A 69 -58.63 -4.02 -8.95
C GLU A 69 -57.47 -3.38 -9.71
N ALA A 70 -57.49 -3.43 -11.05
CA ALA A 70 -56.51 -2.74 -11.87
C ALA A 70 -57.12 -2.06 -13.09
N THR A 71 -56.40 -1.12 -13.66
CA THR A 71 -56.75 -0.46 -14.93
C THR A 71 -55.65 -0.67 -15.95
N ILE A 72 -56.02 -0.70 -17.23
CA ILE A 72 -55.05 -0.78 -18.33
C ILE A 72 -54.25 0.52 -18.36
N ASN A 73 -52.93 0.42 -18.40
CA ASN A 73 -52.07 1.55 -18.66
C ASN A 73 -52.15 1.92 -20.16
N PRO A 74 -52.63 3.13 -20.51
CA PRO A 74 -52.86 3.49 -21.91
C PRO A 74 -51.56 3.72 -22.70
N GLU A 75 -50.46 4.08 -22.02
CA GLU A 75 -49.17 4.42 -22.63
C GLU A 75 -48.29 3.17 -22.82
N PHE A 76 -48.28 2.27 -21.83
CA PHE A 76 -47.37 1.12 -21.79
C PHE A 76 -48.06 -0.17 -22.23
N ARG A 77 -48.22 -0.30 -23.55
CA ARG A 77 -48.76 -1.47 -24.24
C ARG A 77 -48.19 -1.60 -25.65
N ASP A 78 -48.23 -2.82 -26.17
CA ASP A 78 -47.84 -3.12 -27.55
C ASP A 78 -48.72 -4.23 -28.12
N ALA A 79 -49.48 -3.91 -29.16
CA ALA A 79 -50.36 -4.88 -29.82
C ALA A 79 -49.60 -5.89 -30.69
N HIS A 80 -48.46 -5.48 -31.25
CA HIS A 80 -47.63 -6.33 -32.09
C HIS A 80 -46.85 -7.32 -31.24
N GLN A 81 -46.26 -6.86 -30.14
CA GLN A 81 -45.55 -7.70 -29.16
C GLN A 81 -46.50 -8.38 -28.13
N ASP A 82 -47.79 -8.03 -28.14
CA ASP A 82 -48.88 -8.60 -27.33
C ASP A 82 -48.65 -8.53 -25.81
N TRP A 83 -48.30 -7.35 -25.32
CA TRP A 83 -48.12 -7.10 -23.88
C TRP A 83 -48.77 -5.79 -23.45
N VAL A 84 -49.11 -5.72 -22.16
CA VAL A 84 -49.71 -4.54 -21.53
C VAL A 84 -49.38 -4.48 -20.06
N MET A 85 -49.20 -3.26 -19.55
CA MET A 85 -49.09 -3.00 -18.13
C MET A 85 -50.44 -2.63 -17.53
N LEU A 86 -50.68 -3.12 -16.33
CA LEU A 86 -51.84 -2.80 -15.52
C LEU A 86 -51.39 -2.03 -14.28
N ASN A 87 -52.13 -0.97 -13.95
CA ASN A 87 -51.91 -0.21 -12.73
C ASN A 87 -52.87 -0.74 -11.66
N CYS A 88 -52.33 -1.31 -10.58
CA CYS A 88 -53.12 -1.72 -9.42
C CYS A 88 -53.76 -0.49 -8.77
N ARG A 89 -55.04 -0.60 -8.41
CA ARG A 89 -55.77 0.44 -7.67
C ARG A 89 -55.26 0.59 -6.24
N GLU A 90 -55.02 -0.55 -5.59
CA GLU A 90 -54.32 -0.63 -4.31
C GLU A 90 -53.05 -1.47 -4.49
N GLN A 91 -51.92 -0.93 -4.03
CA GLN A 91 -50.62 -1.58 -4.18
C GLN A 91 -50.53 -2.83 -3.29
N PRO A 92 -50.34 -4.02 -3.87
CA PRO A 92 -50.15 -5.23 -3.08
C PRO A 92 -48.79 -5.17 -2.38
N ARG A 93 -48.74 -5.51 -1.08
CA ARG A 93 -47.49 -5.62 -0.30
C ARG A 93 -46.74 -6.92 -0.64
N ILE A 94 -46.38 -7.08 -1.91
CA ILE A 94 -45.75 -8.26 -2.49
C ILE A 94 -44.50 -7.82 -3.23
N ARG A 95 -43.44 -8.62 -3.14
CA ARG A 95 -42.18 -8.37 -3.85
C ARG A 95 -42.38 -8.55 -5.37
N PRO A 96 -42.02 -7.57 -6.21
CA PRO A 96 -41.96 -7.76 -7.65
C PRO A 96 -40.93 -8.82 -8.06
N ILE A 97 -41.19 -9.54 -9.14
CA ILE A 97 -40.25 -10.52 -9.66
C ILE A 97 -39.08 -9.78 -10.33
N PRO A 98 -37.82 -10.12 -10.01
CA PRO A 98 -36.66 -9.60 -10.73
C PRO A 98 -36.79 -9.81 -12.24
N MET A 99 -36.35 -8.83 -13.02
CA MET A 99 -36.29 -8.94 -14.48
C MET A 99 -34.85 -9.10 -14.92
N ALA A 100 -34.64 -9.89 -15.97
CA ALA A 100 -33.32 -10.10 -16.56
C ALA A 100 -33.39 -10.08 -18.08
N ASP A 101 -32.25 -9.75 -18.68
CA ASP A 101 -32.01 -9.96 -20.10
C ASP A 101 -31.41 -11.34 -20.32
N TRP A 102 -31.75 -12.00 -21.43
CA TRP A 102 -31.31 -13.35 -21.73
C TRP A 102 -31.02 -13.54 -23.22
N HIS A 103 -29.84 -14.10 -23.52
CA HIS A 103 -29.32 -14.21 -24.89
C HIS A 103 -28.76 -15.61 -25.22
N SER A 104 -29.15 -16.65 -24.48
CA SER A 104 -28.65 -18.00 -24.71
C SER A 104 -29.77 -19.01 -24.99
N THR A 105 -29.51 -19.92 -25.93
CA THR A 105 -30.37 -21.08 -26.20
C THR A 105 -30.00 -22.26 -25.30
N GLY A 106 -30.96 -23.14 -25.02
CA GLY A 106 -30.76 -24.38 -24.26
C GLY A 106 -30.98 -24.26 -22.76
N ALA A 107 -31.25 -23.06 -22.25
CA ALA A 107 -31.58 -22.82 -20.85
C ALA A 107 -32.90 -23.50 -20.46
N ASP A 108 -32.94 -24.12 -19.28
CA ASP A 108 -34.17 -24.62 -18.69
C ASP A 108 -35.00 -23.43 -18.17
N PHE A 109 -36.30 -23.42 -18.44
CA PHE A 109 -37.22 -22.40 -17.94
C PHE A 109 -38.32 -23.01 -17.08
N GLU A 110 -38.81 -22.21 -16.13
CA GLU A 110 -40.05 -22.47 -15.39
C GLU A 110 -41.09 -21.39 -15.74
N THR A 111 -42.36 -21.75 -15.77
CA THR A 111 -43.47 -20.80 -15.85
C THR A 111 -44.60 -21.25 -14.93
N PHE A 112 -45.35 -20.29 -14.40
CA PHE A 112 -46.52 -20.56 -13.57
C PHE A 112 -47.65 -19.59 -13.90
N GLY A 113 -48.85 -20.13 -14.03
CA GLY A 113 -50.05 -19.34 -14.27
C GLY A 113 -51.33 -20.06 -13.89
N PHE A 114 -52.46 -19.44 -14.24
CA PHE A 114 -53.79 -19.88 -13.82
C PHE A 114 -54.65 -20.28 -15.02
N PRO A 115 -54.43 -21.48 -15.60
CA PRO A 115 -55.25 -21.94 -16.71
C PRO A 115 -56.71 -22.19 -16.29
N ASP A 116 -57.63 -22.11 -17.25
CA ASP A 116 -59.06 -22.43 -17.14
C ASP A 116 -59.31 -23.84 -16.61
N ALA A 117 -58.41 -24.78 -16.89
CA ALA A 117 -58.46 -26.16 -16.38
C ALA A 117 -58.10 -26.24 -14.89
N ASN A 118 -57.29 -25.31 -14.36
CA ASN A 118 -56.95 -25.22 -12.94
C ASN A 118 -56.89 -23.76 -12.45
N PRO A 119 -58.05 -23.06 -12.39
CA PRO A 119 -58.09 -21.62 -12.15
C PRO A 119 -57.93 -21.24 -10.67
N ARG A 120 -57.85 -22.22 -9.76
CA ARG A 120 -57.67 -21.98 -8.32
C ARG A 120 -56.23 -22.21 -7.89
N ASP A 121 -55.67 -23.36 -8.24
CA ASP A 121 -54.37 -23.78 -7.72
C ASP A 121 -53.21 -23.42 -8.66
N GLY A 122 -53.52 -23.02 -9.89
CA GLY A 122 -52.55 -22.71 -10.92
C GLY A 122 -51.83 -23.96 -11.45
N MET A 123 -50.89 -23.75 -12.37
CA MET A 123 -50.13 -24.82 -13.00
C MET A 123 -48.70 -24.36 -13.26
N VAL A 124 -47.73 -25.20 -12.92
CA VAL A 124 -46.32 -25.03 -13.31
C VAL A 124 -46.10 -25.75 -14.63
N GLN A 125 -45.36 -25.13 -15.54
CA GLN A 125 -44.78 -25.82 -16.70
C GLN A 125 -43.27 -25.58 -16.73
N THR A 126 -42.55 -26.57 -17.21
CA THR A 126 -41.11 -26.53 -17.38
C THR A 126 -40.74 -26.90 -18.83
N GLY A 127 -39.56 -26.47 -19.26
CA GLY A 127 -39.09 -26.75 -20.60
C GLY A 127 -37.74 -26.12 -20.89
N ARG A 128 -37.39 -26.02 -22.18
CA ARG A 128 -36.14 -25.42 -22.66
C ARG A 128 -36.36 -24.30 -23.67
N VAL A 129 -35.50 -23.29 -23.60
CA VAL A 129 -35.36 -22.27 -24.65
C VAL A 129 -34.75 -22.93 -25.89
N LYS A 130 -35.51 -23.00 -26.98
CA LYS A 130 -35.03 -23.56 -28.26
C LYS A 130 -34.30 -22.50 -29.09
N ASP A 131 -34.90 -21.33 -29.19
CA ASP A 131 -34.34 -20.18 -29.87
C ASP A 131 -34.68 -18.91 -29.07
N HIS A 132 -33.67 -18.10 -28.76
CA HIS A 132 -33.83 -16.87 -28.00
C HIS A 132 -34.08 -15.65 -28.91
N ASN A 133 -34.02 -15.82 -30.23
CA ASN A 133 -34.19 -14.76 -31.21
C ASN A 133 -35.06 -15.22 -32.41
N ALA A 134 -36.13 -15.98 -32.12
CA ALA A 134 -37.06 -16.44 -33.13
C ALA A 134 -37.89 -15.28 -33.67
N ASP A 135 -38.32 -15.39 -34.94
CA ASP A 135 -39.27 -14.47 -35.55
C ASP A 135 -40.69 -15.04 -35.43
N LEU A 136 -41.58 -14.28 -34.78
CA LEU A 136 -43.00 -14.56 -34.69
C LEU A 136 -43.80 -13.37 -35.23
N ASP A 137 -44.32 -13.51 -36.45
CA ASP A 137 -45.10 -12.48 -37.14
C ASP A 137 -44.36 -11.13 -37.28
N GLY A 138 -43.03 -11.14 -37.49
CA GLY A 138 -42.18 -9.94 -37.59
C GLY A 138 -41.71 -9.40 -36.23
N ALA A 139 -41.99 -10.11 -35.13
CA ALA A 139 -41.60 -9.76 -33.78
C ALA A 139 -40.55 -10.73 -33.23
N VAL A 140 -39.52 -10.20 -32.57
CA VAL A 140 -38.56 -11.02 -31.81
C VAL A 140 -39.28 -11.74 -30.67
N ALA A 141 -39.08 -13.06 -30.57
CA ALA A 141 -39.68 -13.93 -29.57
C ALA A 141 -38.71 -14.99 -29.05
N PHE A 142 -38.94 -15.45 -27.82
CA PHE A 142 -38.38 -16.71 -27.36
C PHE A 142 -39.24 -17.87 -27.86
N GLN A 143 -38.63 -18.78 -28.62
CA GLN A 143 -39.20 -20.08 -28.92
C GLN A 143 -38.83 -21.05 -27.80
N LEU A 144 -39.85 -21.58 -27.13
CA LEU A 144 -39.73 -22.45 -25.98
C LEU A 144 -40.32 -23.83 -26.32
N PHE A 145 -39.82 -24.87 -25.68
CA PHE A 145 -40.36 -26.23 -25.80
C PHE A 145 -40.60 -26.86 -24.44
N SER A 146 -41.82 -27.38 -24.22
CA SER A 146 -42.23 -28.10 -23.01
C SER A 146 -42.84 -29.45 -23.37
N GLU A 147 -42.30 -30.53 -22.81
CA GLU A 147 -42.84 -31.89 -22.98
C GLU A 147 -44.22 -32.04 -22.36
N GLU A 148 -44.48 -31.32 -21.25
CA GLU A 148 -45.77 -31.28 -20.58
C GLU A 148 -46.84 -30.62 -21.45
N ALA A 149 -46.47 -29.55 -22.17
CA ALA A 149 -47.33 -28.94 -23.17
C ALA A 149 -47.54 -29.84 -24.41
N ALA A 150 -46.58 -30.70 -24.74
CA ALA A 150 -46.71 -31.68 -25.82
C ALA A 150 -47.66 -32.84 -25.44
N ALA A 151 -47.58 -33.32 -24.20
CA ALA A 151 -48.40 -34.41 -23.68
C ALA A 151 -49.90 -34.07 -23.56
N GLY A 152 -50.25 -32.78 -23.46
CA GLY A 152 -51.63 -32.28 -23.42
C GLY A 152 -52.33 -32.15 -24.77
N ASN A 153 -51.92 -32.86 -25.83
CA ASN A 153 -52.38 -32.70 -27.21
C ASN A 153 -52.15 -31.29 -27.80
N GLY A 154 -51.11 -30.59 -27.35
CA GLY A 154 -50.64 -29.35 -27.95
C GLY A 154 -51.47 -28.09 -27.69
N ALA A 155 -52.64 -28.17 -27.08
CA ALA A 155 -53.36 -26.96 -26.65
C ALA A 155 -52.71 -26.42 -25.35
N PRO A 156 -52.09 -25.23 -25.34
CA PRO A 156 -51.74 -24.61 -24.07
C PRO A 156 -53.02 -24.48 -23.25
N ALA A 157 -52.95 -24.79 -21.96
CA ALA A 157 -54.10 -24.67 -21.09
C ALA A 157 -54.55 -23.19 -21.10
N LYS A 158 -55.67 -22.91 -21.78
CA LYS A 158 -56.26 -21.57 -21.95
C LYS A 158 -56.22 -20.84 -20.62
N GLY A 159 -55.60 -19.66 -20.52
CA GLY A 159 -55.40 -18.93 -19.25
C GLY A 159 -53.95 -18.86 -18.72
N LEU A 160 -53.01 -19.61 -19.31
CA LEU A 160 -51.55 -19.42 -19.08
C LEU A 160 -50.97 -18.16 -19.73
N SER A 161 -51.67 -17.55 -20.69
CA SER A 161 -51.23 -16.32 -21.35
C SER A 161 -50.95 -15.22 -20.33
N GLY A 162 -49.83 -14.53 -20.50
CA GLY A 162 -49.33 -13.52 -19.59
C GLY A 162 -48.55 -14.06 -18.38
N ALA A 163 -48.31 -15.38 -18.31
CA ALA A 163 -47.42 -15.96 -17.30
C ALA A 163 -45.94 -15.57 -17.55
N PRO A 164 -45.13 -15.44 -16.49
CA PRO A 164 -43.70 -15.14 -16.62
C PRO A 164 -42.94 -16.38 -17.09
N VAL A 165 -41.95 -16.17 -17.96
CA VAL A 165 -40.91 -17.15 -18.28
C VAL A 165 -39.72 -16.87 -17.37
N LEU A 166 -39.41 -17.82 -16.49
CA LEU A 166 -38.42 -17.69 -15.45
C LEU A 166 -37.18 -18.52 -15.77
N ILE A 167 -36.00 -17.90 -15.65
CA ILE A 167 -34.70 -18.56 -15.59
C ILE A 167 -34.02 -18.05 -14.33
N ASP A 168 -33.51 -18.95 -13.48
CA ASP A 168 -32.91 -18.63 -12.17
C ASP A 168 -33.69 -17.59 -11.33
N ASN A 169 -35.02 -17.76 -11.26
CA ASN A 169 -35.97 -16.86 -10.56
C ASN A 169 -36.06 -15.41 -11.10
N ALA A 170 -35.48 -15.11 -12.26
CA ALA A 170 -35.68 -13.86 -12.99
C ALA A 170 -36.65 -14.03 -14.15
N VAL A 171 -37.53 -13.06 -14.38
CA VAL A 171 -38.36 -13.02 -15.58
C VAL A 171 -37.49 -12.60 -16.77
N VAL A 172 -37.40 -13.49 -17.75
CA VAL A 172 -36.71 -13.23 -19.02
C VAL A 172 -37.69 -13.01 -20.17
N GLY A 173 -38.96 -13.44 -20.01
CA GLY A 173 -40.00 -13.17 -20.99
C GLY A 173 -41.43 -13.29 -20.46
N LEU A 174 -42.39 -12.86 -21.28
CA LEU A 174 -43.82 -12.90 -21.05
C LEU A 174 -44.49 -13.87 -22.03
N LEU A 175 -45.14 -14.91 -21.53
CA LEU A 175 -45.76 -15.93 -22.36
C LEU A 175 -46.95 -15.37 -23.15
N ARG A 176 -46.92 -15.50 -24.49
CA ARG A 176 -47.95 -14.97 -25.41
C ARG A 176 -48.97 -16.04 -25.77
N PHE A 177 -48.57 -17.00 -26.61
CA PHE A 177 -49.42 -18.08 -27.12
C PHE A 177 -48.57 -19.18 -27.81
N ALA A 178 -49.14 -20.35 -28.07
CA ALA A 178 -48.55 -21.39 -28.92
C ALA A 178 -48.97 -21.15 -30.39
N LEU A 179 -48.04 -21.33 -31.35
CA LEU A 179 -48.40 -21.26 -32.77
C LEU A 179 -49.27 -22.45 -33.16
N MET A 180 -50.28 -22.13 -33.96
CA MET A 180 -50.97 -23.10 -34.78
C MET A 180 -50.23 -23.21 -36.13
N ASP A 181 -50.12 -24.40 -36.69
CA ASP A 181 -49.56 -24.62 -38.02
C ASP A 181 -50.41 -23.94 -39.12
N GLN A 182 -49.98 -24.08 -40.38
CA GLN A 182 -50.70 -23.51 -41.54
C GLN A 182 -52.15 -24.02 -41.69
N GLN A 183 -52.53 -25.09 -40.97
CA GLN A 183 -53.87 -25.68 -40.92
C GLN A 183 -54.64 -25.31 -39.64
N ARG A 184 -54.10 -24.40 -38.82
CA ARG A 184 -54.62 -24.00 -37.49
C ARG A 184 -54.61 -25.13 -36.44
N GLN A 185 -53.71 -26.12 -36.55
CA GLN A 185 -53.47 -27.14 -35.53
C GLN A 185 -52.33 -26.72 -34.60
N THR A 186 -52.48 -26.86 -33.29
CA THR A 186 -51.40 -26.58 -32.33
C THR A 186 -50.18 -27.47 -32.55
N VAL A 187 -49.00 -26.88 -32.71
CA VAL A 187 -47.74 -27.65 -32.74
C VAL A 187 -47.42 -28.09 -31.31
N ALA A 188 -47.55 -29.39 -31.03
CA ALA A 188 -47.43 -29.94 -29.69
C ALA A 188 -46.09 -29.56 -29.03
N GLY A 189 -46.17 -28.93 -27.86
CA GLY A 189 -45.02 -28.61 -27.02
C GLY A 189 -44.35 -27.25 -27.27
N THR A 190 -44.64 -26.55 -28.37
CA THR A 190 -43.98 -25.27 -28.70
C THR A 190 -44.73 -24.08 -28.12
N LEU A 191 -44.02 -23.23 -27.36
CA LEU A 191 -44.56 -22.01 -26.74
C LEU A 191 -43.76 -20.79 -27.22
N TYR A 192 -44.40 -19.61 -27.27
CA TYR A 192 -43.70 -18.35 -27.55
C TYR A 192 -43.87 -17.34 -26.43
N ALA A 193 -42.79 -16.61 -26.15
CA ALA A 193 -42.78 -15.51 -25.19
C ALA A 193 -42.17 -14.24 -25.79
N CYS A 194 -42.72 -13.08 -25.40
CA CYS A 194 -42.08 -11.79 -25.66
C CYS A 194 -40.87 -11.64 -24.73
N PRO A 195 -39.66 -11.36 -25.23
CA PRO A 195 -38.51 -11.10 -24.37
C PRO A 195 -38.75 -9.85 -23.50
N MET A 196 -38.14 -9.80 -22.31
CA MET A 196 -38.34 -8.67 -21.39
C MET A 196 -37.72 -7.37 -21.88
N MET A 197 -36.59 -7.40 -22.60
CA MET A 197 -35.89 -6.16 -22.97
C MET A 197 -36.69 -5.16 -23.80
N PRO A 198 -37.40 -5.55 -24.88
CA PRO A 198 -38.28 -4.64 -25.61
C PRO A 198 -39.33 -3.96 -24.71
N ILE A 199 -39.83 -4.69 -23.70
CA ILE A 199 -40.80 -4.17 -22.72
C ILE A 199 -40.14 -3.14 -21.81
N ILE A 200 -38.95 -3.46 -21.29
CA ILE A 200 -38.18 -2.59 -20.39
C ILE A 200 -37.75 -1.30 -21.09
N GLU A 201 -37.29 -1.38 -22.34
CA GLU A 201 -36.92 -0.21 -23.12
C GLU A 201 -38.10 0.72 -23.37
N ARG A 202 -39.28 0.15 -23.72
CA ARG A 202 -40.50 0.93 -23.94
C ARG A 202 -41.07 1.50 -22.65
N ALA A 203 -40.98 0.77 -21.54
CA ALA A 203 -41.50 1.15 -20.22
C ALA A 203 -40.42 1.69 -19.28
N SER A 204 -39.39 2.29 -19.85
CA SER A 204 -38.17 2.58 -19.11
C SER A 204 -38.34 3.67 -18.04
N GLY A 205 -39.39 4.49 -18.13
CA GLY A 205 -39.76 5.44 -17.07
C GLY A 205 -40.48 4.83 -15.86
N LEU A 206 -40.92 3.56 -15.95
CA LEU A 206 -41.68 2.87 -14.90
C LEU A 206 -40.94 1.67 -14.31
N LEU A 207 -40.14 0.97 -15.12
CA LEU A 207 -39.45 -0.24 -14.70
C LEU A 207 -38.01 0.01 -14.24
N PRO A 208 -37.53 -0.74 -13.24
CA PRO A 208 -36.12 -0.73 -12.86
C PRO A 208 -35.24 -1.30 -13.97
N ILE A 209 -33.95 -1.02 -13.87
CA ILE A 209 -32.94 -1.56 -14.78
C ILE A 209 -32.70 -3.03 -14.42
N PRO A 210 -32.68 -3.96 -15.38
CA PRO A 210 -32.26 -5.34 -15.13
C PRO A 210 -30.92 -5.40 -14.39
N ASP A 211 -30.87 -6.23 -13.37
CA ASP A 211 -29.65 -6.36 -12.58
C ASP A 211 -28.61 -7.21 -13.34
N PRO A 212 -27.37 -6.72 -13.52
CA PRO A 212 -26.32 -7.49 -14.18
C PRO A 212 -25.91 -8.77 -13.43
N CYS A 213 -26.31 -8.93 -12.16
CA CYS A 213 -26.04 -10.12 -11.34
C CYS A 213 -27.14 -11.20 -11.44
N HIS A 214 -28.10 -11.09 -12.38
CA HIS A 214 -29.17 -12.03 -12.70
C HIS A 214 -30.01 -12.54 -11.50
N GLY A 215 -31.32 -12.32 -11.54
CA GLY A 215 -32.23 -12.76 -10.47
C GLY A 215 -32.11 -11.98 -9.16
N LEU A 216 -31.31 -10.90 -9.13
CA LEU A 216 -31.33 -9.90 -8.06
C LEU A 216 -32.33 -8.78 -8.41
N PRO A 217 -32.88 -8.06 -7.42
CA PRO A 217 -33.73 -6.89 -7.67
C PRO A 217 -33.07 -5.92 -8.65
N GLY A 218 -33.85 -5.35 -9.57
CA GLY A 218 -33.32 -4.42 -10.56
C GLY A 218 -32.71 -3.17 -9.92
N LEU A 219 -31.80 -2.50 -10.63
CA LEU A 219 -31.20 -1.26 -10.13
C LEU A 219 -32.17 -0.08 -10.28
N PRO A 220 -32.18 0.88 -9.34
CA PRO A 220 -32.94 2.10 -9.47
C PRO A 220 -32.45 2.89 -10.68
N ARG A 221 -33.38 3.49 -11.42
CA ARG A 221 -33.06 4.23 -12.64
C ARG A 221 -32.65 5.68 -12.34
N LEU A 222 -31.41 5.84 -11.87
CA LEU A 222 -30.84 7.14 -11.50
C LEU A 222 -30.18 7.85 -12.68
N ALA A 223 -29.88 9.14 -12.53
CA ALA A 223 -29.13 9.90 -13.53
C ALA A 223 -27.70 9.35 -13.63
N LEU A 224 -27.23 9.12 -14.86
CA LEU A 224 -25.88 8.64 -15.09
C LEU A 224 -24.85 9.75 -14.82
N PRO A 225 -23.71 9.44 -14.20
CA PRO A 225 -22.69 10.42 -13.92
C PRO A 225 -21.97 10.86 -15.21
N VAL A 226 -21.62 12.15 -15.29
CA VAL A 226 -20.88 12.70 -16.45
C VAL A 226 -19.52 12.02 -16.65
N ASN A 227 -18.82 11.73 -15.54
CA ASN A 227 -17.61 10.93 -15.55
C ASN A 227 -17.94 9.54 -14.95
N PRO A 228 -17.86 8.46 -15.75
CA PRO A 228 -18.20 7.12 -15.27
C PRO A 228 -17.14 6.53 -14.32
N PHE A 229 -15.92 7.03 -14.34
CA PHE A 229 -14.83 6.55 -13.48
C PHE A 229 -14.53 7.56 -12.37
N ARG A 230 -14.43 7.06 -11.13
CA ARG A 230 -14.32 7.87 -9.91
C ARG A 230 -12.88 8.11 -9.45
N TYR A 231 -11.90 7.79 -10.28
CA TYR A 231 -10.47 7.95 -9.98
C TYR A 231 -9.99 7.17 -8.75
N LEU A 232 -10.02 7.80 -7.57
CA LEU A 232 -9.70 7.18 -6.27
C LEU A 232 -10.85 7.37 -5.27
N GLU A 233 -11.93 8.05 -5.68
CA GLU A 233 -13.16 8.15 -4.91
C GLU A 233 -13.94 6.84 -4.99
N ARG A 234 -14.64 6.53 -3.91
CA ARG A 234 -15.50 5.35 -3.87
C ARG A 234 -16.72 5.54 -4.77
N PHE A 235 -17.20 4.45 -5.36
CA PHE A 235 -18.54 4.40 -5.96
C PHE A 235 -19.61 4.40 -4.84
N THR A 236 -20.74 5.04 -5.12
CA THR A 236 -21.89 5.13 -4.22
C THR A 236 -23.11 4.44 -4.82
N SER A 237 -24.19 4.31 -4.05
CA SER A 237 -25.48 3.81 -4.56
C SER A 237 -25.98 4.55 -5.82
N ALA A 238 -25.60 5.82 -6.02
CA ALA A 238 -25.95 6.59 -7.22
C ALA A 238 -25.22 6.09 -8.48
N ASP A 239 -24.08 5.42 -8.30
CA ASP A 239 -23.21 4.93 -9.37
C ASP A 239 -23.42 3.44 -9.69
N ALA A 240 -24.44 2.80 -9.10
CA ALA A 240 -24.64 1.36 -9.17
C ALA A 240 -24.68 0.80 -10.60
N GLU A 241 -25.17 1.57 -11.56
CA GLU A 241 -25.25 1.18 -12.98
C GLU A 241 -23.90 1.20 -13.70
N VAL A 242 -22.92 1.95 -13.18
CA VAL A 242 -21.56 2.03 -13.73
C VAL A 242 -20.53 1.26 -12.89
N PHE A 243 -20.99 0.50 -11.89
CA PHE A 243 -20.15 -0.32 -11.02
C PHE A 243 -20.11 -1.78 -11.50
N PHE A 244 -18.95 -2.22 -11.99
CA PHE A 244 -18.75 -3.51 -12.65
C PHE A 244 -17.68 -4.38 -11.97
N GLY A 245 -17.48 -5.60 -12.49
CA GLY A 245 -16.41 -6.51 -12.04
C GLY A 245 -16.67 -7.27 -10.74
N ARG A 246 -17.77 -7.02 -10.03
CA ARG A 246 -18.06 -7.64 -8.71
C ARG A 246 -19.31 -8.49 -8.67
N ARG A 247 -19.76 -9.02 -9.82
CA ARG A 247 -21.05 -9.72 -9.94
C ARG A 247 -21.16 -10.93 -9.01
N ARG A 248 -20.12 -11.75 -8.94
CA ARG A 248 -20.10 -12.99 -8.15
C ARG A 248 -20.18 -12.69 -6.65
N GLU A 249 -19.40 -11.72 -6.20
CA GLU A 249 -19.29 -11.32 -4.80
C GLU A 249 -20.55 -10.59 -4.34
N ILE A 250 -21.13 -9.73 -5.19
CA ILE A 250 -22.40 -9.05 -4.90
C ILE A 250 -23.50 -10.09 -4.69
N ARG A 251 -23.59 -11.07 -5.61
CA ARG A 251 -24.55 -12.17 -5.52
C ARG A 251 -24.36 -12.97 -4.22
N ALA A 252 -23.13 -13.40 -3.94
CA ALA A 252 -22.82 -14.20 -2.77
C ALA A 252 -23.16 -13.48 -1.45
N LEU A 253 -22.80 -12.20 -1.32
CA LEU A 253 -23.13 -11.44 -0.11
C LEU A 253 -24.63 -11.15 -0.01
N TYR A 254 -25.30 -10.83 -1.12
CA TYR A 254 -26.75 -10.64 -1.13
C TYR A 254 -27.50 -11.90 -0.67
N ASP A 255 -27.14 -13.07 -1.23
CA ASP A 255 -27.76 -14.35 -0.88
C ASP A 255 -27.51 -14.68 0.61
N LEU A 256 -26.30 -14.43 1.11
CA LEU A 256 -26.00 -14.59 2.54
C LEU A 256 -26.84 -13.66 3.41
N LEU A 257 -26.95 -12.37 3.07
CA LEU A 257 -27.65 -11.39 3.91
C LEU A 257 -29.17 -11.54 3.87
N THR A 258 -29.72 -12.15 2.82
CA THR A 258 -31.17 -12.36 2.66
C THR A 258 -31.63 -13.77 3.04
N SER A 259 -30.72 -14.67 3.36
CA SER A 259 -31.04 -16.02 3.83
C SER A 259 -31.66 -16.01 5.24
N SER A 260 -32.71 -16.80 5.44
CA SER A 260 -33.39 -16.98 6.74
C SER A 260 -32.45 -17.53 7.82
N ASP A 261 -31.46 -18.31 7.41
CA ASP A 261 -30.57 -19.06 8.30
C ASP A 261 -29.26 -18.32 8.56
N ALA A 262 -29.08 -17.14 7.97
CA ALA A 262 -27.87 -16.35 8.12
C ALA A 262 -27.67 -15.85 9.56
N PRO A 263 -26.43 -15.77 10.06
CA PRO A 263 -26.14 -15.21 11.37
C PRO A 263 -26.47 -13.72 11.41
N SER A 264 -26.92 -13.21 12.56
CA SER A 264 -27.25 -11.79 12.75
C SER A 264 -26.07 -10.84 12.51
N LEU A 265 -24.85 -11.37 12.57
CA LEU A 265 -23.59 -10.65 12.37
C LEU A 265 -22.81 -11.27 11.21
N VAL A 266 -22.33 -10.45 10.29
CA VAL A 266 -21.46 -10.85 9.18
C VAL A 266 -20.22 -9.96 9.15
N LEU A 267 -19.04 -10.58 9.06
CA LEU A 267 -17.76 -9.89 8.93
C LEU A 267 -17.36 -9.88 7.46
N LEU A 268 -17.30 -8.69 6.85
CA LEU A 268 -16.78 -8.47 5.51
C LEU A 268 -15.37 -7.91 5.60
N TYR A 269 -14.37 -8.64 5.12
CA TYR A 269 -12.98 -8.20 5.21
C TYR A 269 -12.21 -8.46 3.94
N GLY A 270 -11.15 -7.69 3.71
CA GLY A 270 -10.35 -7.76 2.48
C GLY A 270 -9.12 -6.87 2.55
N GLN A 271 -8.18 -7.04 1.62
CA GLN A 271 -6.95 -6.24 1.58
C GLN A 271 -7.27 -4.74 1.46
N SER A 272 -6.30 -3.88 1.80
CA SER A 272 -6.46 -2.44 1.52
C SER A 272 -6.57 -2.20 0.01
N GLY A 273 -7.50 -1.35 -0.41
CA GLY A 273 -7.71 -1.03 -1.83
C GLY A 273 -8.48 -2.03 -2.67
N VAL A 274 -9.02 -3.13 -2.14
CA VAL A 274 -9.87 -4.05 -2.94
C VAL A 274 -11.26 -3.48 -3.29
N GLY A 275 -11.59 -2.27 -2.83
CA GLY A 275 -12.87 -1.61 -3.12
C GLY A 275 -14.04 -1.97 -2.20
N LYS A 276 -13.80 -2.30 -0.92
CA LYS A 276 -14.85 -2.70 0.06
C LYS A 276 -16.01 -1.69 0.15
N SER A 277 -15.71 -0.40 0.29
CA SER A 277 -16.74 0.64 0.41
C SER A 277 -17.57 0.79 -0.87
N SER A 278 -16.92 0.77 -2.05
CA SER A 278 -17.60 0.77 -3.34
C SER A 278 -18.47 -0.47 -3.52
N PHE A 279 -17.95 -1.64 -3.13
CA PHE A 279 -18.67 -2.92 -3.17
C PHE A 279 -19.93 -2.91 -2.30
N LEU A 280 -19.85 -2.38 -1.07
CA LEU A 280 -21.03 -2.28 -0.22
C LEU A 280 -22.02 -1.23 -0.74
N ASP A 281 -21.59 0.02 -0.94
CA ASP A 281 -22.50 1.13 -1.26
C ASP A 281 -23.02 1.07 -2.70
N ALA A 282 -22.18 0.90 -3.71
CA ALA A 282 -22.66 0.80 -5.10
C ALA A 282 -23.13 -0.62 -5.47
N GLY A 283 -22.48 -1.64 -4.91
CA GLY A 283 -22.75 -3.04 -5.25
C GLY A 283 -23.93 -3.65 -4.48
N VAL A 284 -24.03 -3.45 -3.16
CA VAL A 284 -24.95 -4.25 -2.34
C VAL A 284 -26.16 -3.44 -1.86
N VAL A 285 -25.96 -2.20 -1.41
CA VAL A 285 -27.04 -1.34 -0.87
C VAL A 285 -28.23 -1.20 -1.83
N PRO A 286 -28.06 -0.90 -3.14
CA PRO A 286 -29.19 -0.67 -4.05
C PRO A 286 -30.08 -1.90 -4.19
N ARG A 287 -29.50 -3.10 -4.04
CA ARG A 287 -30.20 -4.39 -4.15
C ARG A 287 -30.92 -4.74 -2.85
N LEU A 288 -30.32 -4.44 -1.69
CA LEU A 288 -30.94 -4.67 -0.39
C LEU A 288 -32.08 -3.68 -0.10
N ALA A 289 -31.96 -2.42 -0.56
CA ALA A 289 -32.91 -1.33 -0.31
C ALA A 289 -34.34 -1.61 -0.81
N TRP A 290 -34.50 -2.54 -1.76
CA TRP A 290 -35.82 -3.00 -2.21
C TRP A 290 -36.65 -3.64 -1.10
N HIS A 291 -36.01 -4.27 -0.11
CA HIS A 291 -36.69 -5.08 0.89
C HIS A 291 -36.28 -4.75 2.32
N HIS A 292 -35.15 -4.08 2.49
CA HIS A 292 -34.61 -3.71 3.78
C HIS A 292 -34.56 -2.18 3.89
N ASP A 293 -34.75 -1.69 5.10
CA ASP A 293 -34.30 -0.35 5.44
C ASP A 293 -32.79 -0.40 5.67
N VAL A 294 -32.01 0.01 4.68
CA VAL A 294 -30.54 -0.12 4.71
C VAL A 294 -29.94 1.15 5.30
N ARG A 295 -29.22 0.99 6.42
CA ARG A 295 -28.51 2.08 7.11
C ARG A 295 -27.02 1.87 6.92
N TYR A 296 -26.44 2.64 6.00
CA TYR A 296 -25.01 2.63 5.71
C TYR A 296 -24.30 3.63 6.61
N LEU A 297 -23.44 3.14 7.48
CA LEU A 297 -22.67 3.89 8.45
C LEU A 297 -21.19 3.75 8.14
N ARG A 298 -20.45 4.84 8.28
CA ARG A 298 -18.98 4.85 8.19
C ARG A 298 -18.44 5.32 9.53
N ARG A 299 -17.35 4.72 10.01
CA ARG A 299 -16.74 5.11 11.29
C ARG A 299 -16.44 6.62 11.32
N ASP A 300 -16.98 7.32 12.34
CA ASP A 300 -16.66 8.72 12.67
C ASP A 300 -15.97 8.81 14.03
N ALA A 301 -14.67 9.08 14.05
CA ALA A 301 -13.85 9.17 15.26
C ALA A 301 -14.37 10.14 16.35
N ARG A 302 -15.32 11.03 16.03
CA ARG A 302 -15.97 11.93 17.00
C ARG A 302 -17.03 11.26 17.87
N ARG A 303 -17.49 10.07 17.50
CA ARG A 303 -18.57 9.32 18.17
C ARG A 303 -18.12 7.90 18.45
N ASN A 304 -18.72 7.23 19.44
CA ASN A 304 -18.47 5.82 19.70
C ASN A 304 -19.22 4.92 18.70
N LEU A 305 -18.70 3.72 18.41
CA LEU A 305 -19.36 2.72 17.55
C LEU A 305 -20.78 2.35 17.98
N LEU A 306 -20.98 2.04 19.27
CA LEU A 306 -22.27 1.65 19.82
C LEU A 306 -23.27 2.82 19.77
N GLU A 307 -22.79 4.01 20.08
CA GLU A 307 -23.58 5.24 20.00
C GLU A 307 -24.08 5.48 18.56
N SER A 308 -23.16 5.40 17.58
CA SER A 308 -23.49 5.55 16.16
C SER A 308 -24.53 4.52 15.71
N LEU A 309 -24.42 3.27 16.19
CA LEU A 309 -25.38 2.21 15.89
C LEU A 309 -26.76 2.52 16.50
N ARG A 310 -26.83 2.96 17.77
CA ARG A 310 -28.09 3.30 18.45
C ARG A 310 -28.78 4.52 17.86
N GLU A 311 -28.02 5.56 17.53
CA GLU A 311 -28.54 6.73 16.83
C GLU A 311 -29.10 6.33 15.46
N SER A 312 -28.37 5.48 14.72
CA SER A 312 -28.88 4.96 13.45
C SER A 312 -30.21 4.24 13.63
N LEU A 313 -30.46 3.63 14.80
CA LEU A 313 -31.71 2.96 15.20
C LEU A 313 -32.82 3.92 15.66
N GLY A 314 -32.56 5.22 15.82
CA GLY A 314 -33.50 6.20 16.37
C GLY A 314 -33.62 6.14 17.89
N ASP A 315 -32.62 5.59 18.57
CA ASP A 315 -32.65 5.27 20.01
C ASP A 315 -31.84 6.26 20.88
N SER A 316 -31.40 7.39 20.31
CA SER A 316 -30.54 8.37 21.00
C SER A 316 -31.15 8.94 22.28
N ASP A 317 -32.48 9.04 22.35
CA ASP A 317 -33.21 9.66 23.48
C ASP A 317 -33.72 8.67 24.54
N ARG A 318 -33.60 7.34 24.31
CA ARG A 318 -34.23 6.31 25.17
C ARG A 318 -33.32 5.78 26.29
N GLY A 319 -32.10 6.30 26.40
CA GLY A 319 -31.12 5.96 27.44
C GLY A 319 -30.45 4.59 27.27
N LEU A 320 -29.28 4.42 27.88
CA LEU A 320 -28.45 3.19 27.83
C LEU A 320 -29.12 1.94 28.46
N ASP A 321 -30.26 2.09 29.13
CA ASP A 321 -30.96 1.02 29.85
C ASP A 321 -31.72 0.03 28.94
N THR A 322 -32.02 0.40 27.68
CA THR A 322 -32.67 -0.48 26.72
C THR A 322 -31.66 -1.39 26.02
N SER A 323 -31.97 -2.68 25.85
CA SER A 323 -31.08 -3.59 25.12
C SER A 323 -31.05 -3.22 23.63
N LEU A 324 -29.87 -3.38 22.98
CA LEU A 324 -29.70 -3.10 21.55
C LEU A 324 -30.70 -3.90 20.69
N ARG A 325 -30.96 -5.16 21.06
CA ARG A 325 -31.98 -6.02 20.43
C ARG A 325 -33.36 -5.37 20.41
N ASP A 326 -33.81 -4.83 21.54
CA ASP A 326 -35.18 -4.30 21.68
C ASP A 326 -35.33 -2.96 20.97
N ALA A 327 -34.28 -2.12 21.00
CA ALA A 327 -34.19 -0.91 20.18
C ALA A 327 -34.30 -1.25 18.68
N TRP A 328 -33.52 -2.23 18.21
CA TRP A 328 -33.53 -2.65 16.81
C TRP A 328 -34.90 -3.20 16.39
N ARG A 329 -35.52 -4.10 17.17
CA ARG A 329 -36.86 -4.61 16.84
C ARG A 329 -37.93 -3.52 16.84
N THR A 330 -37.78 -2.50 17.69
CA THR A 330 -38.70 -1.36 17.69
C THR A 330 -38.54 -0.55 16.42
N ALA A 331 -37.31 -0.28 16.01
CA ALA A 331 -37.03 0.39 14.75
C ALA A 331 -37.56 -0.41 13.54
N GLU A 332 -37.46 -1.74 13.52
CA GLU A 332 -38.03 -2.57 12.45
C GLU A 332 -39.57 -2.52 12.40
N ARG A 333 -40.23 -2.50 13.57
CA ARG A 333 -41.69 -2.34 13.66
C ARG A 333 -42.14 -0.97 13.17
N GLU A 334 -41.42 0.08 13.53
CA GLU A 334 -41.69 1.46 13.10
C GLU A 334 -41.44 1.63 11.58
N ALA A 335 -40.36 1.04 11.06
CA ALA A 335 -40.03 1.06 9.63
C ALA A 335 -40.95 0.17 8.78
N GLY A 336 -41.58 -0.84 9.38
CA GLY A 336 -42.44 -1.81 8.69
C GLY A 336 -41.69 -2.81 7.80
N ARG A 337 -40.36 -2.88 7.92
CA ARG A 337 -39.48 -3.79 7.16
C ARG A 337 -38.19 -4.07 7.96
N PRO A 338 -37.47 -5.17 7.67
CA PRO A 338 -36.19 -5.48 8.33
C PRO A 338 -35.15 -4.37 8.11
N ILE A 339 -34.31 -4.10 9.10
CA ILE A 339 -33.26 -3.08 9.01
C ILE A 339 -31.90 -3.74 8.77
N MET A 340 -31.22 -3.36 7.68
CA MET A 340 -29.86 -3.80 7.39
C MET A 340 -28.87 -2.75 7.85
N LEU A 341 -28.01 -3.08 8.82
CA LEU A 341 -26.98 -2.17 9.33
C LEU A 341 -25.64 -2.53 8.66
N LEU A 342 -25.07 -1.60 7.91
CA LEU A 342 -23.76 -1.77 7.27
C LEU A 342 -22.80 -0.78 7.91
N LEU A 343 -21.83 -1.27 8.68
CA LEU A 343 -20.82 -0.45 9.34
C LEU A 343 -19.47 -0.65 8.66
N ASP A 344 -19.02 0.40 7.95
CA ASP A 344 -17.80 0.41 7.17
C ASP A 344 -16.64 1.08 7.91
N GLN A 345 -15.42 0.65 7.59
CA GLN A 345 -14.16 1.08 8.21
C GLN A 345 -14.09 0.82 9.72
N VAL A 346 -14.55 -0.34 10.18
CA VAL A 346 -14.53 -0.69 11.61
C VAL A 346 -13.10 -0.67 12.17
N GLU A 347 -12.09 -1.00 11.36
CA GLU A 347 -10.69 -0.97 11.80
C GLU A 347 -10.18 0.42 12.21
N GLU A 348 -10.90 1.48 11.84
CA GLU A 348 -10.53 2.83 12.24
C GLU A 348 -10.56 3.01 13.77
N VAL A 349 -11.26 2.15 14.55
CA VAL A 349 -11.12 2.15 16.02
C VAL A 349 -9.69 1.88 16.50
N PHE A 350 -8.91 1.11 15.73
CA PHE A 350 -7.52 0.80 16.08
C PHE A 350 -6.55 1.83 15.49
N THR A 351 -6.81 2.28 14.27
CA THR A 351 -5.91 3.21 13.56
C THR A 351 -6.16 4.68 13.88
N ARG A 352 -7.36 5.01 14.40
CA ARG A 352 -7.87 6.36 14.71
C ARG A 352 -8.88 6.28 15.88
N PRO A 353 -8.44 5.90 17.09
CA PRO A 353 -9.34 5.79 18.24
C PRO A 353 -10.01 7.14 18.56
N GLY A 354 -11.29 7.10 18.98
CA GLY A 354 -12.01 8.28 19.44
C GLY A 354 -11.49 8.80 20.79
N ALA A 355 -12.03 9.93 21.23
CA ALA A 355 -11.62 10.59 22.47
C ALA A 355 -11.94 9.77 23.74
N ASP A 356 -12.97 8.92 23.71
CA ASP A 356 -13.52 8.21 24.88
C ASP A 356 -12.90 6.83 25.17
N GLY A 357 -11.86 6.42 24.43
CA GLY A 357 -10.97 5.32 24.81
C GLY A 357 -10.94 4.10 23.86
N PRO A 358 -9.92 3.24 23.98
CA PRO A 358 -9.66 2.13 23.05
C PRO A 358 -10.64 0.93 23.16
N ALA A 359 -11.64 0.99 24.05
CA ALA A 359 -12.55 -0.12 24.36
C ALA A 359 -13.85 -0.13 23.53
N GLU A 360 -14.02 0.75 22.53
CA GLU A 360 -15.26 0.88 21.74
C GLU A 360 -15.76 -0.45 21.15
N LEU A 361 -14.83 -1.29 20.68
CA LEU A 361 -15.16 -2.59 20.11
C LEU A 361 -15.65 -3.58 21.17
N GLU A 362 -15.14 -3.48 22.40
CA GLU A 362 -15.58 -4.30 23.53
C GLU A 362 -17.00 -3.92 23.92
N GLU A 363 -17.28 -2.62 24.04
CA GLU A 363 -18.63 -2.10 24.32
C GLU A 363 -19.66 -2.49 23.26
N LEU A 364 -19.28 -2.39 21.97
CA LEU A 364 -20.11 -2.86 20.87
C LEU A 364 -20.36 -4.37 21.00
N ALA A 365 -19.33 -5.17 21.23
CA ALA A 365 -19.46 -6.62 21.36
C ALA A 365 -20.33 -7.00 22.56
N ASP A 366 -20.21 -6.31 23.70
CA ASP A 366 -21.06 -6.50 24.88
C ASP A 366 -22.53 -6.20 24.57
N ALA A 367 -22.81 -5.10 23.85
CA ALA A 367 -24.17 -4.77 23.44
C ALA A 367 -24.77 -5.80 22.46
N LEU A 368 -23.94 -6.33 21.54
CA LEU A 368 -24.34 -7.35 20.57
C LEU A 368 -24.69 -8.69 21.24
N MET A 369 -24.23 -8.97 22.46
CA MET A 369 -24.65 -10.20 23.19
C MET A 369 -26.16 -10.31 23.36
N SER A 370 -26.87 -9.17 23.42
CA SER A 370 -28.34 -9.17 23.47
C SER A 370 -28.99 -9.89 22.26
N LEU A 371 -28.26 -10.03 21.15
CA LEU A 371 -28.71 -10.71 19.93
C LEU A 371 -28.58 -12.25 19.99
N ASN A 372 -27.88 -12.82 20.98
CA ASN A 372 -27.70 -14.28 21.11
C ASN A 372 -28.97 -15.05 21.53
N ALA A 373 -30.11 -14.37 21.68
CA ALA A 373 -31.38 -14.96 22.08
C ALA A 373 -32.01 -15.89 21.00
N ASP A 374 -33.12 -16.56 21.32
CA ASP A 374 -33.81 -17.48 20.42
C ASP A 374 -34.21 -16.82 19.09
N GLN A 375 -34.29 -17.61 18.01
CA GLN A 375 -34.51 -17.11 16.64
C GLN A 375 -35.75 -16.19 16.50
N GLU A 376 -36.84 -16.47 17.23
CA GLU A 376 -38.06 -15.63 17.24
C GLU A 376 -37.87 -14.26 17.91
N SER A 377 -36.87 -14.14 18.77
CA SER A 377 -36.60 -12.93 19.54
C SER A 377 -35.56 -12.02 18.89
N ARG A 378 -34.86 -12.48 17.84
CA ARG A 378 -33.86 -11.70 17.11
C ARG A 378 -34.50 -10.68 16.16
N PRO A 379 -33.81 -9.56 15.85
CA PRO A 379 -34.18 -8.70 14.74
C PRO A 379 -34.17 -9.48 13.42
N GLN A 380 -35.04 -9.12 12.49
CA GLN A 380 -35.10 -9.75 11.17
C GLN A 380 -33.89 -9.37 10.30
N GLY A 381 -33.36 -8.17 10.52
CA GLY A 381 -32.19 -7.61 9.88
C GLY A 381 -30.86 -8.26 10.27
N ARG A 382 -29.78 -7.70 9.70
CA ARG A 382 -28.39 -8.16 9.88
C ARG A 382 -27.46 -6.97 10.07
N LEU A 383 -26.36 -7.21 10.77
CA LEU A 383 -25.24 -6.27 10.93
C LEU A 383 -24.05 -6.77 10.12
N VAL A 384 -23.53 -5.93 9.24
CA VAL A 384 -22.28 -6.17 8.52
C VAL A 384 -21.20 -5.27 9.09
N LEU A 385 -20.11 -5.87 9.57
CA LEU A 385 -18.90 -5.16 9.96
C LEU A 385 -17.88 -5.28 8.84
N ALA A 386 -17.56 -4.17 8.19
CA ALA A 386 -16.59 -4.12 7.10
C ALA A 386 -15.26 -3.51 7.54
N PHE A 387 -14.16 -4.23 7.29
CA PHE A 387 -12.83 -3.82 7.74
C PHE A 387 -11.68 -4.44 6.94
N ARG A 388 -10.42 -4.10 7.26
CA ARG A 388 -9.24 -4.67 6.58
C ARG A 388 -8.85 -6.03 7.15
N LYS A 389 -8.37 -6.94 6.29
CA LYS A 389 -8.07 -8.32 6.67
C LYS A 389 -7.11 -8.46 7.86
N GLU A 390 -6.20 -7.50 8.04
CA GLU A 390 -5.17 -7.52 9.09
C GLU A 390 -5.79 -7.43 10.50
N TRP A 391 -7.00 -6.88 10.61
CA TRP A 391 -7.73 -6.71 11.87
C TRP A 391 -8.72 -7.84 12.17
N LEU A 392 -8.83 -8.84 11.29
CA LEU A 392 -9.68 -10.00 11.52
C LEU A 392 -9.37 -10.70 12.85
N PRO A 393 -8.11 -10.99 13.21
CA PRO A 393 -7.81 -11.71 14.46
C PRO A 393 -8.31 -10.96 15.70
N GLU A 394 -8.13 -9.63 15.74
CA GLU A 394 -8.52 -8.82 16.89
C GLU A 394 -10.04 -8.69 17.01
N ILE A 395 -10.73 -8.40 15.89
CA ILE A 395 -12.20 -8.30 15.87
C ILE A 395 -12.84 -9.65 16.19
N GLN A 396 -12.35 -10.72 15.59
CA GLN A 396 -12.86 -12.07 15.81
C GLN A 396 -12.68 -12.50 17.27
N LYS A 397 -11.51 -12.23 17.88
CA LYS A 397 -11.25 -12.51 19.28
C LYS A 397 -12.28 -11.86 20.21
N GLN A 398 -12.64 -10.60 19.95
CA GLN A 398 -13.63 -9.86 20.77
C GLN A 398 -15.05 -10.42 20.66
N LEU A 399 -15.42 -10.93 19.48
CA LEU A 399 -16.73 -11.55 19.25
C LEU A 399 -16.81 -12.97 19.81
N GLU A 400 -15.76 -13.79 19.61
CA GLU A 400 -15.70 -15.18 20.06
C GLU A 400 -15.60 -15.30 21.58
N SER A 401 -14.90 -14.38 22.25
CA SER A 401 -14.85 -14.35 23.72
C SER A 401 -16.22 -14.16 24.38
N ARG A 402 -17.18 -13.60 23.63
CA ARG A 402 -18.59 -13.36 24.04
C ARG A 402 -19.56 -14.35 23.40
N ASN A 403 -19.06 -15.40 22.76
CA ASN A 403 -19.85 -16.44 22.09
C ASN A 403 -20.82 -15.87 21.03
N LEU A 404 -20.39 -14.84 20.29
CA LEU A 404 -21.17 -14.25 19.20
C LEU A 404 -20.92 -15.01 17.89
N GLY A 405 -21.94 -15.74 17.43
CA GLY A 405 -21.91 -16.41 16.14
C GLY A 405 -21.91 -15.39 14.99
N HIS A 406 -21.01 -15.56 14.02
CA HIS A 406 -20.85 -14.62 12.91
C HIS A 406 -20.50 -15.33 11.60
N GLY A 407 -20.97 -14.77 10.49
CA GLY A 407 -20.58 -15.16 9.14
C GLY A 407 -19.29 -14.45 8.74
N LYS A 408 -18.53 -15.03 7.80
CA LYS A 408 -17.30 -14.44 7.27
C LYS A 408 -17.36 -14.39 5.76
N VAL A 409 -17.06 -13.23 5.21
CA VAL A 409 -16.95 -12.99 3.77
C VAL A 409 -15.63 -12.30 3.50
N PHE A 410 -14.76 -12.95 2.72
CA PHE A 410 -13.51 -12.36 2.26
C PHE A 410 -13.74 -11.74 0.87
N LEU A 411 -13.43 -10.46 0.72
CA LEU A 411 -13.47 -9.77 -0.56
C LEU A 411 -12.08 -9.83 -1.20
N GLU A 412 -11.98 -10.63 -2.26
CA GLU A 412 -10.75 -10.84 -3.02
C GLU A 412 -10.38 -9.63 -3.89
N GLY A 413 -9.14 -9.59 -4.37
CA GLY A 413 -8.73 -8.67 -5.43
C GLY A 413 -9.53 -8.92 -6.71
N LEU A 414 -9.52 -7.97 -7.65
CA LEU A 414 -10.14 -8.18 -8.96
C LEU A 414 -9.34 -9.24 -9.73
N ASP A 415 -10.02 -10.31 -10.15
CA ASP A 415 -9.44 -11.31 -11.05
C ASP A 415 -9.43 -10.83 -12.50
N ARG A 416 -8.85 -11.64 -13.40
CA ARG A 416 -8.75 -11.32 -14.83
C ARG A 416 -10.11 -11.01 -15.46
N GLN A 417 -11.12 -11.81 -15.17
CA GLN A 417 -12.45 -11.64 -15.74
C GLN A 417 -13.14 -10.39 -15.18
N ALA A 418 -12.95 -10.11 -13.90
CA ALA A 418 -13.46 -8.93 -13.24
C ALA A 418 -12.89 -7.65 -13.84
N VAL A 419 -11.60 -7.60 -14.17
CA VAL A 419 -10.99 -6.45 -14.86
C VAL A 419 -11.59 -6.27 -16.26
N VAL A 420 -11.71 -7.35 -17.04
CA VAL A 420 -12.35 -7.31 -18.37
C VAL A 420 -13.79 -6.79 -18.29
N ASP A 421 -14.56 -7.26 -17.30
CA ASP A 421 -15.92 -6.82 -17.03
C ASP A 421 -15.98 -5.32 -16.70
N VAL A 422 -14.99 -4.78 -15.97
CA VAL A 422 -14.91 -3.35 -15.65
C VAL A 422 -14.61 -2.52 -16.89
N VAL A 423 -13.61 -2.91 -17.68
CA VAL A 423 -13.22 -2.18 -18.90
C VAL A 423 -14.39 -2.12 -19.89
N ASN A 424 -15.06 -3.25 -20.11
CA ASN A 424 -16.16 -3.35 -21.08
C ASN A 424 -17.51 -2.85 -20.54
N GLY A 425 -17.64 -2.62 -19.23
CA GLY A 425 -18.92 -2.43 -18.55
C GLY A 425 -19.77 -1.29 -19.11
N LEU A 426 -19.15 -0.16 -19.48
CA LEU A 426 -19.86 0.99 -20.05
C LEU A 426 -20.44 0.73 -21.45
N THR A 427 -20.05 -0.36 -22.09
CA THR A 427 -20.61 -0.80 -23.38
C THR A 427 -21.65 -1.91 -23.22
N ALA A 428 -21.92 -2.38 -21.99
CA ALA A 428 -22.75 -3.55 -21.73
C ALA A 428 -24.23 -3.32 -22.09
N THR A 429 -24.80 -2.17 -21.70
CA THR A 429 -26.23 -1.88 -21.93
C THR A 429 -26.43 -0.82 -22.99
N ARG A 430 -27.59 -0.85 -23.66
CA ARG A 430 -27.97 0.16 -24.66
C ARG A 430 -27.93 1.58 -24.08
N ARG A 431 -28.47 1.76 -22.87
CA ARG A 431 -28.51 3.07 -22.19
C ARG A 431 -27.11 3.64 -21.94
N LEU A 432 -26.18 2.80 -21.48
CA LEU A 432 -24.79 3.22 -21.26
C LEU A 432 -24.09 3.54 -22.58
N ARG A 433 -24.28 2.72 -23.62
CA ARG A 433 -23.76 2.98 -24.98
C ARG A 433 -24.27 4.30 -25.56
N GLU A 434 -25.57 4.56 -25.45
CA GLU A 434 -26.18 5.81 -25.94
C GLU A 434 -25.74 7.03 -25.13
N HIS A 435 -25.52 6.89 -23.82
CA HIS A 435 -25.12 7.99 -22.95
C HIS A 435 -23.64 8.36 -23.08
N TYR A 436 -22.75 7.37 -23.07
CA TYR A 436 -21.30 7.59 -23.06
C TYR A 436 -20.67 7.57 -24.47
N GLY A 437 -21.29 6.91 -25.44
CA GLY A 437 -20.77 6.80 -26.80
C GLY A 437 -19.38 6.12 -26.89
N LEU A 438 -19.01 5.32 -25.89
CA LEU A 438 -17.67 4.76 -25.75
C LEU A 438 -17.44 3.59 -26.72
N GLY A 439 -16.42 3.72 -27.58
CA GLY A 439 -15.82 2.62 -28.31
C GLY A 439 -14.66 1.98 -27.54
N ILE A 440 -14.47 0.67 -27.66
CA ILE A 440 -13.33 -0.04 -27.06
C ILE A 440 -12.71 -0.94 -28.14
N GLU A 441 -11.42 -0.77 -28.38
CA GLU A 441 -10.66 -1.60 -29.32
C GLU A 441 -10.66 -3.08 -28.89
N SER A 442 -10.86 -3.98 -29.85
CA SER A 442 -10.92 -5.42 -29.59
C SER A 442 -9.61 -5.94 -28.97
N GLY A 443 -9.72 -6.73 -27.91
CA GLY A 443 -8.56 -7.30 -27.21
C GLY A 443 -7.86 -6.33 -26.23
N LEU A 444 -8.32 -5.08 -26.12
CA LEU A 444 -7.71 -4.11 -25.19
C LEU A 444 -8.01 -4.46 -23.73
N ALA A 445 -9.24 -4.86 -23.42
CA ALA A 445 -9.64 -5.22 -22.06
C ALA A 445 -8.82 -6.39 -21.51
N GLU A 446 -8.58 -7.41 -22.34
CA GLU A 446 -7.72 -8.54 -22.02
C GLU A 446 -6.28 -8.11 -21.81
N SER A 447 -5.75 -7.23 -22.67
CA SER A 447 -4.38 -6.70 -22.53
C SER A 447 -4.19 -5.92 -21.22
N ILE A 448 -5.14 -5.03 -20.89
CA ILE A 448 -5.12 -4.28 -19.63
C ILE A 448 -5.16 -5.24 -18.45
N SER A 449 -5.99 -6.28 -18.53
CA SER A 449 -6.11 -7.26 -17.46
C SER A 449 -4.84 -8.08 -17.27
N ASP A 450 -4.21 -8.53 -18.36
CA ASP A 450 -2.99 -9.34 -18.29
C ASP A 450 -1.83 -8.51 -17.71
N ASP A 451 -1.72 -7.23 -18.07
CA ASP A 451 -0.70 -6.31 -17.55
C ASP A 451 -0.91 -6.02 -16.04
N LEU A 452 -2.15 -5.83 -15.59
CA LEU A 452 -2.45 -5.50 -14.18
C LEU A 452 -2.38 -6.71 -13.23
N VAL A 453 -2.71 -7.92 -13.70
CA VAL A 453 -2.71 -9.13 -12.86
C VAL A 453 -1.32 -9.75 -12.73
N ALA A 454 -0.37 -9.37 -13.60
CA ALA A 454 1.01 -9.84 -13.55
C ALA A 454 1.75 -9.49 -12.25
N ASP A 455 1.39 -8.37 -11.60
CA ASP A 455 1.90 -7.98 -10.29
C ASP A 455 0.88 -8.31 -9.18
N SER A 456 1.10 -9.44 -8.50
CA SER A 456 0.22 -9.92 -7.43
C SER A 456 0.25 -9.04 -6.16
N ASP A 457 1.26 -8.19 -6.00
CA ASP A 457 1.47 -7.38 -4.80
C ASP A 457 0.92 -5.95 -4.96
N SER A 458 0.54 -5.54 -6.17
CA SER A 458 -0.06 -4.23 -6.46
C SER A 458 -1.59 -4.24 -6.28
N PRO A 459 -2.19 -3.21 -5.65
CA PRO A 459 -3.64 -3.11 -5.56
C PRO A 459 -4.24 -2.84 -6.95
N VAL A 460 -4.82 -3.89 -7.57
CA VAL A 460 -5.36 -3.84 -8.94
C VAL A 460 -6.48 -2.80 -9.08
N ALA A 461 -7.42 -2.73 -8.13
CA ALA A 461 -8.61 -1.88 -8.30
C ALA A 461 -8.30 -0.38 -8.36
N PRO A 462 -7.52 0.22 -7.43
CA PRO A 462 -7.15 1.64 -7.52
C PRO A 462 -6.32 1.95 -8.77
N THR A 463 -5.45 1.03 -9.17
CA THR A 463 -4.63 1.16 -10.38
C THR A 463 -5.50 1.18 -11.64
N LEU A 464 -6.47 0.26 -11.71
CA LEU A 464 -7.43 0.19 -12.80
C LEU A 464 -8.32 1.44 -12.86
N GLU A 465 -8.81 1.96 -11.74
CA GLU A 465 -9.63 3.18 -11.72
C GLU A 465 -8.84 4.42 -12.19
N ILE A 466 -7.58 4.57 -11.76
CA ILE A 466 -6.68 5.62 -12.25
C ILE A 466 -6.51 5.50 -13.77
N LEU A 467 -6.17 4.30 -14.25
CA LEU A 467 -5.96 4.03 -15.67
C LEU A 467 -7.21 4.37 -16.49
N LEU A 468 -8.37 3.84 -16.11
CA LEU A 468 -9.62 4.04 -16.86
C LEU A 468 -10.07 5.49 -16.85
N THR A 469 -9.85 6.21 -15.75
CA THR A 469 -10.15 7.65 -15.71
C THR A 469 -9.22 8.43 -16.64
N LYS A 470 -7.93 8.08 -16.71
CA LYS A 470 -6.99 8.71 -17.65
C LYS A 470 -7.35 8.39 -19.10
N LEU A 471 -7.64 7.12 -19.41
CA LEU A 471 -8.12 6.71 -20.73
C LEU A 471 -9.38 7.48 -21.11
N TRP A 472 -10.36 7.59 -20.21
CA TRP A 472 -11.57 8.38 -20.41
C TRP A 472 -11.29 9.85 -20.74
N ARG A 473 -10.43 10.51 -19.95
CA ARG A 473 -10.05 11.90 -20.18
C ARG A 473 -9.34 12.08 -21.53
N SER A 474 -8.38 11.22 -21.84
CA SER A 474 -7.64 11.28 -23.10
C SER A 474 -8.53 11.02 -24.32
N ALA A 475 -9.40 10.01 -24.25
CA ALA A 475 -10.34 9.68 -25.31
C ALA A 475 -11.37 10.80 -25.53
N THR A 476 -11.92 11.36 -24.45
CA THR A 476 -12.90 12.47 -24.53
C THR A 476 -12.25 13.76 -25.05
N ALA A 477 -10.97 14.01 -24.73
CA ALA A 477 -10.23 15.14 -25.27
C ALA A 477 -9.99 15.03 -26.78
N GLN A 478 -9.83 13.80 -27.30
CA GLN A 478 -9.71 13.55 -28.74
C GLN A 478 -11.07 13.62 -29.46
N ALA A 479 -12.12 13.05 -28.86
CA ALA A 479 -13.47 13.01 -29.42
C ALA A 479 -14.54 13.03 -28.32
N ALA A 480 -15.09 14.21 -28.03
CA ALA A 480 -16.03 14.40 -26.91
C ALA A 480 -17.36 13.63 -27.03
N HIS A 481 -17.82 13.31 -28.24
CA HIS A 481 -19.12 12.65 -28.47
C HIS A 481 -19.00 11.17 -28.89
N ALA A 482 -17.78 10.69 -29.09
CA ALA A 482 -17.50 9.31 -29.46
C ALA A 482 -16.09 8.93 -28.96
N PRO A 483 -15.86 8.98 -27.63
CA PRO A 483 -14.56 8.61 -27.08
C PRO A 483 -14.24 7.15 -27.41
N GLU A 484 -12.99 6.84 -27.69
CA GLU A 484 -12.55 5.49 -28.02
C GLU A 484 -11.34 5.09 -27.16
N PHE A 485 -11.42 3.94 -26.50
CA PHE A 485 -10.28 3.32 -25.83
C PHE A 485 -9.50 2.51 -26.85
N THR A 486 -8.29 2.98 -27.17
CA THR A 486 -7.40 2.36 -28.15
C THR A 486 -6.12 1.86 -27.49
N ARG A 487 -5.47 0.89 -28.11
CA ARG A 487 -4.17 0.39 -27.69
C ARG A 487 -3.10 1.48 -27.73
N VAL A 488 -3.19 2.41 -28.67
CA VAL A 488 -2.29 3.57 -28.76
C VAL A 488 -2.39 4.45 -27.52
N LEU A 489 -3.61 4.77 -27.07
CA LEU A 489 -3.81 5.55 -25.85
C LEU A 489 -3.33 4.79 -24.61
N TYR A 490 -3.59 3.49 -24.57
CA TYR A 490 -3.16 2.64 -23.47
C TYR A 490 -1.63 2.52 -23.38
N ASP A 491 -0.95 2.24 -24.50
CA ASP A 491 0.50 2.11 -24.56
C ASP A 491 1.19 3.43 -24.17
N ALA A 492 0.65 4.58 -24.59
CA ALA A 492 1.16 5.88 -24.17
C ALA A 492 1.08 6.09 -22.65
N LEU A 493 -0.06 5.74 -22.03
CA LEU A 493 -0.21 5.80 -20.58
C LEU A 493 0.65 4.77 -19.85
N ARG A 494 0.89 3.60 -20.47
CA ARG A 494 1.76 2.57 -19.92
C ARG A 494 3.21 3.04 -19.89
N ASP A 495 3.67 3.68 -20.95
CA ASP A 495 5.02 4.26 -21.04
C ASP A 495 5.23 5.39 -20.02
N GLU A 496 4.17 6.12 -19.64
CA GLU A 496 4.19 7.13 -18.57
C GLU A 496 4.25 6.54 -17.15
N GLY A 497 3.88 5.26 -16.98
CA GLY A 497 3.81 4.56 -15.69
C GLY A 497 2.38 4.32 -15.22
N LEU A 498 2.05 3.05 -14.95
CA LEU A 498 0.73 2.58 -14.51
C LEU A 498 0.63 2.46 -13.00
N MET A 499 1.74 2.38 -12.27
CA MET A 499 1.69 2.00 -10.86
C MET A 499 1.25 3.16 -9.97
N LEU A 500 0.71 2.82 -8.79
CA LEU A 500 0.31 3.82 -7.81
C LEU A 500 1.49 4.68 -7.32
N GLY A 501 2.71 4.14 -7.39
CA GLY A 501 3.95 4.89 -7.20
C GLY A 501 4.09 6.00 -8.23
N ASP A 502 4.00 5.67 -9.51
CA ASP A 502 4.14 6.60 -10.64
C ASP A 502 3.07 7.69 -10.61
N PHE A 503 1.85 7.34 -10.16
CA PHE A 503 0.78 8.30 -9.97
C PHE A 503 1.22 9.48 -9.09
N ILE A 504 1.83 9.22 -7.93
CA ILE A 504 2.29 10.30 -7.04
C ILE A 504 3.38 11.14 -7.71
N ASP A 505 4.32 10.52 -8.44
CA ASP A 505 5.36 11.26 -9.18
C ASP A 505 4.75 12.21 -10.20
N GLN A 506 3.83 11.70 -11.02
CA GLN A 506 3.16 12.47 -12.04
C GLN A 506 2.37 13.63 -11.44
N GLN A 507 1.66 13.41 -10.33
CA GLN A 507 0.95 14.50 -9.64
C GLN A 507 1.91 15.50 -9.00
N LEU A 508 3.05 15.08 -8.47
CA LEU A 508 4.06 16.01 -7.97
C LEU A 508 4.68 16.83 -9.10
N VAL A 509 4.88 16.26 -10.29
CA VAL A 509 5.31 16.99 -11.50
C VAL A 509 4.25 18.00 -11.92
N ALA A 510 2.97 17.61 -11.95
CA ALA A 510 1.86 18.52 -12.24
C ALA A 510 1.72 19.62 -11.18
N LEU A 511 1.92 19.29 -9.90
CA LEU A 511 1.90 20.26 -8.80
C LEU A 511 3.04 21.28 -8.94
N ARG A 512 4.20 20.84 -9.44
CA ARG A 512 5.39 21.68 -9.62
C ARG A 512 5.17 22.85 -10.58
N THR A 513 4.23 22.75 -11.52
CA THR A 513 3.99 23.83 -12.51
C THR A 513 3.53 25.14 -11.85
N GLU A 514 2.77 25.03 -10.76
CA GLU A 514 2.23 26.18 -10.00
C GLU A 514 2.89 26.33 -8.62
N HIS A 515 3.39 25.23 -8.03
CA HIS A 515 3.96 25.17 -6.68
C HIS A 515 5.41 24.68 -6.67
N ALA A 516 6.25 25.10 -7.63
CA ALA A 516 7.64 24.64 -7.75
C ALA A 516 8.44 24.74 -6.44
N GLY A 517 8.31 25.85 -5.70
CA GLY A 517 9.00 26.04 -4.43
C GLY A 517 8.56 25.06 -3.33
N ASP A 518 7.30 24.67 -3.30
CA ASP A 518 6.76 23.71 -2.30
C ASP A 518 7.14 22.26 -2.66
N VAL A 519 7.22 21.95 -3.95
CA VAL A 519 7.68 20.63 -4.43
C VAL A 519 9.19 20.49 -4.27
N ASP A 520 9.98 21.46 -4.73
CA ASP A 520 11.45 21.38 -4.73
C ASP A 520 12.05 21.48 -3.32
N SER A 521 11.37 22.17 -2.40
CA SER A 521 11.74 22.13 -0.98
C SER A 521 11.38 20.81 -0.31
N GLY A 522 10.44 20.04 -0.88
CA GLY A 522 9.89 18.80 -0.30
C GLY A 522 8.72 19.01 0.66
N LEU A 523 8.22 20.25 0.81
CA LEU A 523 7.04 20.57 1.62
C LEU A 523 5.80 19.78 1.17
N ALA A 524 5.59 19.63 -0.15
CA ALA A 524 4.45 18.90 -0.67
C ALA A 524 4.42 17.43 -0.17
N ILE A 525 5.56 16.74 -0.19
CA ILE A 525 5.68 15.37 0.31
C ILE A 525 5.48 15.34 1.83
N ASP A 526 6.00 16.33 2.55
CA ASP A 526 5.83 16.47 3.99
C ASP A 526 4.36 16.61 4.40
N VAL A 527 3.62 17.49 3.71
CA VAL A 527 2.17 17.69 3.90
C VAL A 527 1.40 16.41 3.62
N LEU A 528 1.69 15.71 2.52
CA LEU A 528 1.07 14.41 2.23
C LEU A 528 1.37 13.39 3.32
N ALA A 529 2.61 13.33 3.79
CA ALA A 529 3.01 12.40 4.86
C ALA A 529 2.35 12.75 6.20
N TYR A 530 2.04 14.02 6.47
CA TYR A 530 1.27 14.39 7.65
C TYR A 530 -0.18 13.88 7.61
N HIS A 531 -0.72 13.62 6.42
CA HIS A 531 -1.99 12.91 6.21
C HIS A 531 -1.86 11.38 6.31
N THR A 532 -0.78 10.86 6.88
CA THR A 532 -0.64 9.43 7.21
C THR A 532 -0.65 9.21 8.72
N THR A 533 -1.07 8.01 9.14
CA THR A 533 -0.98 7.54 10.53
C THR A 533 0.35 6.80 10.76
N ALA A 534 0.68 6.52 12.03
CA ALA A 534 1.84 5.70 12.40
C ALA A 534 1.76 4.26 11.85
N LEU A 535 0.55 3.78 11.54
CA LEU A 535 0.30 2.46 10.95
C LEU A 535 0.27 2.50 9.41
N VAL A 536 0.75 3.60 8.81
CA VAL A 536 0.87 3.76 7.35
C VAL A 536 -0.50 3.63 6.66
N THR A 537 -1.51 4.25 7.26
CA THR A 537 -2.85 4.41 6.67
C THR A 537 -3.11 5.89 6.37
N ALA A 538 -4.11 6.22 5.55
CA ALA A 538 -4.55 7.60 5.43
C ALA A 538 -5.00 8.11 6.80
N GLY A 539 -4.85 9.40 7.05
CA GLY A 539 -5.26 10.12 8.24
C GLY A 539 -5.96 11.42 7.84
N THR A 540 -6.98 11.80 8.60
CA THR A 540 -7.66 13.09 8.42
C THR A 540 -6.94 14.17 9.21
N ARG A 541 -6.85 15.36 8.63
CA ARG A 541 -6.34 16.57 9.28
C ARG A 541 -7.32 17.71 9.10
N SER A 542 -7.68 18.35 10.20
CA SER A 542 -8.44 19.59 10.15
C SER A 542 -7.58 20.73 9.60
N TRP A 543 -8.23 21.73 9.01
CA TRP A 543 -7.52 22.93 8.54
C TRP A 543 -6.81 23.66 9.69
N ASP A 544 -7.36 23.62 10.90
CA ASP A 544 -6.74 24.21 12.10
C ASP A 544 -5.48 23.45 12.55
N GLU A 545 -5.48 22.12 12.44
CA GLU A 545 -4.27 21.31 12.69
C GLU A 545 -3.20 21.59 11.65
N LEU A 546 -3.57 21.62 10.37
CA LEU A 546 -2.64 21.91 9.26
C LEU A 546 -2.04 23.31 9.40
N SER A 547 -2.86 24.32 9.67
CA SER A 547 -2.40 25.71 9.84
C SER A 547 -1.47 25.87 11.04
N ARG A 548 -1.72 25.17 12.15
CA ARG A 548 -0.81 25.17 13.31
C ARG A 548 0.47 24.38 13.04
N HIS A 549 0.39 23.26 12.34
CA HIS A 549 1.53 22.40 12.05
C HIS A 549 2.46 23.01 11.00
N TYR A 550 1.91 23.80 10.07
CA TYR A 550 2.61 24.45 8.96
C TYR A 550 2.51 25.98 9.04
N GLU A 551 2.57 26.54 10.26
CA GLU A 551 2.39 27.98 10.53
C GLU A 551 3.31 28.87 9.68
N GLN A 552 4.54 28.44 9.45
CA GLN A 552 5.54 29.16 8.66
C GLN A 552 5.20 29.32 7.16
N VAL A 553 4.21 28.57 6.68
CA VAL A 553 3.72 28.59 5.29
C VAL A 553 2.20 28.78 5.23
N ALA A 554 1.59 29.28 6.31
CA ALA A 554 0.15 29.42 6.45
C ALA A 554 -0.50 30.21 5.28
N ASP A 555 0.17 31.22 4.75
CA ASP A 555 -0.34 32.05 3.65
C ASP A 555 -0.46 31.28 2.31
N ARG A 556 0.38 30.27 2.08
CA ARG A 556 0.41 29.48 0.83
C ARG A 556 -0.22 28.09 0.95
N LEU A 557 -0.40 27.60 2.17
CA LEU A 557 -0.98 26.28 2.45
C LEU A 557 -2.38 26.08 1.84
N PRO A 558 -3.32 27.05 1.87
CA PRO A 558 -4.63 26.88 1.25
C PRO A 558 -4.56 26.61 -0.27
N GLY A 559 -3.69 27.33 -0.99
CA GLY A 559 -3.50 27.14 -2.43
C GLY A 559 -2.89 25.76 -2.73
N LEU A 560 -1.87 25.37 -1.95
CA LEU A 560 -1.24 24.05 -2.07
C LEU A 560 -2.23 22.90 -1.83
N LEU A 561 -3.02 22.98 -0.76
CA LEU A 561 -4.03 21.96 -0.43
C LEU A 561 -5.12 21.90 -1.51
N GLN A 562 -5.62 23.04 -1.98
CA GLN A 562 -6.61 23.06 -3.06
C GLN A 562 -6.05 22.39 -4.32
N LYS A 563 -4.81 22.70 -4.70
CA LYS A 563 -4.18 22.06 -5.87
C LYS A 563 -3.97 20.56 -5.67
N MET A 564 -3.61 20.13 -4.46
CA MET A 564 -3.51 18.70 -4.13
C MET A 564 -4.87 17.98 -4.20
N ILE A 565 -5.98 18.67 -3.89
CA ILE A 565 -7.34 18.15 -4.09
C ILE A 565 -7.63 18.01 -5.58
N ASP A 566 -7.34 19.03 -6.37
CA ASP A 566 -7.55 19.02 -7.83
C ASP A 566 -6.74 17.91 -8.52
N LEU A 567 -5.59 17.56 -7.96
CA LEU A 567 -4.69 16.49 -8.41
C LEU A 567 -4.95 15.13 -7.74
N TYR A 568 -6.01 14.98 -6.95
CA TYR A 568 -6.40 13.73 -6.28
C TYR A 568 -5.30 13.12 -5.38
N LEU A 569 -4.42 13.94 -4.83
CA LEU A 569 -3.46 13.52 -3.81
C LEU A 569 -4.12 13.47 -2.43
N ILE A 570 -5.02 14.43 -2.17
CA ILE A 570 -5.88 14.50 -0.99
C ILE A 570 -7.34 14.72 -1.41
N ALA A 571 -8.28 14.43 -0.52
CA ALA A 571 -9.70 14.69 -0.69
C ALA A 571 -10.23 15.53 0.47
N ASP A 572 -11.30 16.29 0.21
CA ASP A 572 -12.05 16.98 1.26
C ASP A 572 -12.78 15.92 2.11
N ALA A 573 -12.51 15.93 3.41
CA ALA A 573 -13.09 15.01 4.38
C ALA A 573 -14.25 15.66 5.14
N GLY A 574 -14.51 16.96 4.94
CA GLY A 574 -15.74 17.63 5.39
C GLY A 574 -16.77 17.65 4.25
N GLY A 575 -17.88 16.94 4.41
CA GLY A 575 -18.96 16.98 3.42
C GLY A 575 -19.48 18.40 3.22
N ALA A 576 -19.94 18.72 2.01
CA ALA A 576 -20.49 20.03 1.63
C ALA A 576 -21.65 20.50 2.54
N ASP A 577 -22.30 19.57 3.25
CA ASP A 577 -23.43 19.81 4.17
C ASP A 577 -23.08 19.65 5.67
N SER A 578 -21.79 19.49 6.03
CA SER A 578 -21.40 19.29 7.43
C SER A 578 -21.06 20.61 8.13
N ALA A 579 -21.80 20.94 9.20
CA ALA A 579 -21.54 22.10 10.07
C ALA A 579 -20.22 21.99 10.90
N GLY A 580 -19.29 21.12 10.48
CA GLY A 580 -18.02 20.85 11.16
C GLY A 580 -16.84 21.62 10.56
N PRO A 581 -15.69 21.67 11.26
CA PRO A 581 -14.48 22.29 10.75
C PRO A 581 -14.01 21.57 9.47
N ARG A 582 -13.61 22.34 8.45
CA ARG A 582 -13.05 21.81 7.20
C ARG A 582 -11.89 20.87 7.52
N SER A 583 -11.79 19.76 6.79
CA SER A 583 -10.73 18.77 6.98
C SER A 583 -10.35 18.10 5.67
N THR A 584 -9.13 17.59 5.56
CA THR A 584 -8.64 16.88 4.37
C THR A 584 -8.03 15.54 4.78
N ARG A 585 -7.96 14.59 3.85
CA ARG A 585 -7.38 13.25 4.02
C ARG A 585 -6.65 12.87 2.73
N LEU A 586 -5.67 11.96 2.75
CA LEU A 586 -5.20 11.33 1.50
C LEU A 586 -6.41 10.80 0.70
N ALA A 587 -6.36 10.99 -0.62
CA ALA A 587 -7.48 10.62 -1.48
C ALA A 587 -7.82 9.13 -1.38
N HIS A 588 -6.81 8.29 -1.13
CA HIS A 588 -7.00 6.87 -0.91
C HIS A 588 -5.97 6.28 0.07
N ASP A 589 -6.38 5.24 0.80
CA ASP A 589 -5.56 4.60 1.83
C ASP A 589 -4.28 3.93 1.29
N THR A 590 -4.32 3.39 0.07
CA THR A 590 -3.16 2.76 -0.56
C THR A 590 -2.04 3.76 -0.86
N LEU A 591 -2.32 5.07 -0.92
CA LEU A 591 -1.29 6.09 -1.10
C LEU A 591 -0.37 6.21 0.12
N ALA A 592 -0.85 5.89 1.33
CA ALA A 592 -0.13 6.16 2.56
C ALA A 592 1.26 5.52 2.61
N ALA A 593 1.39 4.26 2.14
CA ALA A 593 2.66 3.55 2.08
C ALA A 593 3.64 4.17 1.09
N HIS A 594 3.17 4.56 -0.09
CA HIS A 594 4.00 5.21 -1.10
C HIS A 594 4.43 6.61 -0.68
N VAL A 595 3.54 7.40 -0.09
CA VAL A 595 3.85 8.73 0.45
C VAL A 595 4.90 8.64 1.55
N ARG A 596 4.77 7.70 2.50
CA ARG A 596 5.78 7.49 3.54
C ARG A 596 7.12 7.08 2.98
N ARG A 597 7.13 6.06 2.10
CA ARG A 597 8.36 5.62 1.42
C ARG A 597 9.05 6.79 0.70
N ARG A 598 8.29 7.66 0.03
CA ARG A 598 8.83 8.87 -0.63
C ARG A 598 9.42 9.85 0.35
N LEU A 599 8.76 10.14 1.47
CA LEU A 599 9.33 11.01 2.50
C LEU A 599 10.66 10.43 3.00
N ASP A 600 10.67 9.14 3.30
CA ASP A 600 11.81 8.47 3.92
C ASP A 600 13.01 8.34 2.97
N THR A 601 12.77 8.16 1.67
CA THR A 601 13.81 8.02 0.63
C THR A 601 14.17 9.33 -0.08
N SER A 602 13.39 10.41 0.10
CA SER A 602 13.59 11.66 -0.63
C SER A 602 14.93 12.33 -0.30
N VAL A 603 15.60 12.81 -1.34
CA VAL A 603 16.84 13.61 -1.25
C VAL A 603 16.58 15.13 -1.21
N LEU A 604 15.31 15.54 -1.25
CA LEU A 604 14.93 16.96 -1.25
C LEU A 604 15.32 17.63 0.09
N PRO A 605 15.57 18.96 0.09
CA PRO A 605 16.10 19.68 1.25
C PRO A 605 15.27 19.49 2.53
N GLY A 606 13.93 19.58 2.43
CA GLY A 606 13.00 19.45 3.55
C GLY A 606 12.99 18.06 4.20
N PRO A 607 12.67 16.99 3.46
CA PRO A 607 12.73 15.61 3.99
C PRO A 607 14.09 15.26 4.61
N ARG A 608 15.19 15.73 4.00
CA ARG A 608 16.54 15.55 4.55
C ARG A 608 16.73 16.32 5.87
N ALA A 609 16.30 17.58 5.93
CA ALA A 609 16.32 18.37 7.15
C ALA A 609 15.46 17.74 8.25
N ARG A 610 14.27 17.24 7.89
CA ARG A 610 13.35 16.57 8.81
C ARG A 610 13.96 15.31 9.43
N ARG A 611 14.62 14.45 8.64
CA ARG A 611 15.32 13.27 9.19
C ARG A 611 16.43 13.66 10.17
N ILE A 612 17.18 14.73 9.92
CA ILE A 612 18.21 15.22 10.84
C ILE A 612 17.56 15.76 12.14
N LEU A 613 16.49 16.55 12.00
CA LEU A 613 15.76 17.12 13.13
C LEU A 613 15.10 16.04 13.99
N ASP A 614 14.41 15.07 13.39
CA ASP A 614 13.74 13.98 14.09
C ASP A 614 14.78 13.08 14.80
N ASN A 615 15.94 12.81 14.19
CA ASN A 615 16.99 11.98 14.81
C ASN A 615 17.79 12.69 15.91
N ARG A 616 18.01 14.01 15.81
CA ARG A 616 18.86 14.78 16.76
C ARG A 616 18.04 15.58 17.77
N GLY A 617 16.77 15.81 17.50
CA GLY A 617 15.86 16.57 18.35
C GLY A 617 15.52 15.86 19.65
N GLU A 618 15.51 14.52 19.66
CA GLU A 618 15.24 13.72 20.86
C GLU A 618 16.24 14.01 21.99
N ASP A 619 17.51 14.25 21.65
CA ASP A 619 18.58 14.58 22.61
C ASP A 619 18.35 15.93 23.33
N TRP A 620 17.41 16.74 22.86
CA TRP A 620 17.08 18.07 23.37
C TRP A 620 15.72 18.14 24.11
N LEU A 621 15.11 16.98 24.39
CA LEU A 621 13.89 16.86 25.21
C LEU A 621 14.20 17.10 26.71
N GLU A 622 13.24 17.68 27.45
CA GLU A 622 13.27 17.83 28.92
C GLU A 622 14.60 18.32 29.53
N ASP A 623 15.01 19.57 29.22
CA ASP A 623 16.18 20.26 29.79
C ASP A 623 17.55 19.55 29.65
N ARG A 624 17.64 18.52 28.82
CA ARG A 624 18.92 17.97 28.36
C ARG A 624 19.46 18.86 27.24
N GLU A 625 20.64 19.45 27.42
CA GLU A 625 21.38 20.08 26.32
C GLU A 625 22.10 18.98 25.53
N GLY A 626 21.51 18.54 24.42
CA GLY A 626 22.14 17.61 23.49
C GLY A 626 23.35 18.21 22.75
N ALA A 627 24.07 17.39 21.99
CA ALA A 627 25.18 17.89 21.16
C ALA A 627 24.64 18.83 20.05
N PRO A 628 25.22 20.03 19.86
CA PRO A 628 24.85 20.90 18.74
C PRO A 628 25.18 20.24 17.40
N LEU A 629 24.39 20.55 16.36
CA LEU A 629 24.66 20.12 14.99
C LEU A 629 26.02 20.62 14.51
N ASP A 630 26.72 19.81 13.73
CA ASP A 630 27.95 20.24 13.09
C ASP A 630 27.69 21.24 11.94
N GLU A 631 28.76 21.80 11.37
CA GLU A 631 28.62 22.86 10.35
C GLU A 631 27.94 22.37 9.06
N TRP A 632 28.02 21.07 8.77
CA TRP A 632 27.41 20.45 7.60
C TRP A 632 25.92 20.19 7.83
N ASP A 633 25.57 19.49 8.92
CA ASP A 633 24.19 19.15 9.28
C ASP A 633 23.37 20.41 9.54
N LEU A 634 23.93 21.41 10.24
CA LEU A 634 23.28 22.71 10.43
C LEU A 634 23.01 23.39 9.08
N GLY A 635 23.95 23.32 8.13
CA GLY A 635 23.78 23.89 6.80
C GLY A 635 22.72 23.16 5.98
N VAL A 636 22.61 21.84 6.10
CA VAL A 636 21.57 21.04 5.44
C VAL A 636 20.20 21.38 6.02
N VAL A 637 20.08 21.43 7.36
CA VAL A 637 18.83 21.77 8.03
C VAL A 637 18.39 23.19 7.66
N GLU A 638 19.28 24.19 7.77
CA GLU A 638 18.97 25.59 7.45
C GLU A 638 18.47 25.79 6.01
N ARG A 639 19.02 25.05 5.03
CA ARG A 639 18.55 25.08 3.64
C ARG A 639 17.22 24.35 3.44
N GLY A 640 16.90 23.38 4.30
CA GLY A 640 15.72 22.54 4.21
C GLY A 640 14.51 23.00 5.01
N LEU A 641 14.65 23.95 5.95
CA LEU A 641 13.56 24.41 6.82
C LEU A 641 12.30 24.88 6.07
N ALA A 642 12.47 25.47 4.88
CA ALA A 642 11.33 25.91 4.06
C ALA A 642 10.45 24.76 3.56
N GLY A 643 10.97 23.52 3.61
CA GLY A 643 10.34 22.28 3.18
C GLY A 643 9.83 21.40 4.31
N THR A 644 9.79 21.88 5.56
CA THR A 644 9.36 21.09 6.72
C THR A 644 8.13 21.68 7.41
N ARG A 645 7.59 20.94 8.39
CA ARG A 645 6.67 21.48 9.41
C ARG A 645 7.32 22.57 10.27
N LYS A 646 6.49 23.25 11.07
CA LYS A 646 6.92 24.13 12.16
C LYS A 646 7.88 23.35 13.08
N LEU A 647 8.96 24.03 13.47
CA LEU A 647 9.93 23.48 14.40
C LEU A 647 9.32 23.31 15.79
N LEU A 648 9.68 22.21 16.44
CA LEU A 648 9.36 21.98 17.84
C LEU A 648 10.26 22.85 18.73
N PRO A 649 9.80 23.24 19.93
CA PRO A 649 10.59 24.11 20.81
C PRO A 649 12.00 23.59 21.13
N HIS A 650 12.18 22.27 21.19
CA HIS A 650 13.51 21.67 21.40
C HIS A 650 14.40 21.72 20.14
N GLU A 651 13.83 21.56 18.94
CA GLU A 651 14.54 21.72 17.66
C GLU A 651 15.03 23.16 17.49
N GLU A 652 14.21 24.15 17.88
CA GLU A 652 14.61 25.57 17.87
C GLU A 652 15.79 25.84 18.82
N ARG A 653 15.77 25.25 20.02
CA ARG A 653 16.89 25.34 20.97
C ARG A 653 18.16 24.71 20.41
N MET A 654 18.04 23.53 19.80
CA MET A 654 19.16 22.85 19.14
C MET A 654 19.78 23.72 18.04
N LEU A 655 18.95 24.30 17.16
CA LEU A 655 19.44 25.18 16.08
C LEU A 655 20.08 26.45 16.63
N ALA A 656 19.50 27.06 17.67
CA ALA A 656 20.09 28.23 18.33
C ALA A 656 21.45 27.90 18.95
N GLY A 657 21.59 26.75 19.62
CA GLY A 657 22.85 26.25 20.17
C GLY A 657 23.90 26.01 19.08
N SER A 658 23.49 25.39 17.97
CA SER A 658 24.34 25.07 16.82
C SER A 658 24.85 26.33 16.12
N ARG A 659 23.99 27.35 15.92
CA ARG A 659 24.36 28.65 15.35
C ARG A 659 25.38 29.38 16.22
N ARG A 660 25.18 29.40 17.54
CA ARG A 660 26.14 30.01 18.49
C ARG A 660 27.51 29.33 18.43
N LEU A 661 27.54 28.01 18.30
CA LEU A 661 28.80 27.26 18.16
C LEU A 661 29.52 27.60 16.86
N ARG A 662 28.80 27.71 15.74
CA ARG A 662 29.34 28.11 14.43
C ARG A 662 29.95 29.51 14.47
N GLU A 663 29.25 30.48 15.07
CA GLU A 663 29.76 31.84 15.23
C GLU A 663 31.01 31.90 16.11
N ARG A 664 31.05 31.14 17.22
CA ARG A 664 32.24 31.03 18.06
C ARG A 664 33.43 30.46 17.29
N LYS A 665 33.25 29.36 16.54
CA LYS A 665 34.30 28.75 15.70
C LYS A 665 34.78 29.67 14.58
N ARG A 666 33.88 30.48 13.97
CA ARG A 666 34.27 31.48 12.96
C ARG A 666 35.04 32.64 13.57
N ARG A 667 34.63 33.12 14.75
CA ARG A 667 35.36 34.18 15.48
C ARG A 667 36.74 33.72 15.92
N THR A 668 36.90 32.49 16.43
CA THR A 668 38.23 31.97 16.78
C THR A 668 39.12 31.74 15.57
N ARG A 669 38.58 31.20 14.46
CA ARG A 669 39.33 31.10 13.18
C ARG A 669 39.74 32.47 12.65
N TRP A 670 38.86 33.47 12.71
CA TRP A 670 39.17 34.84 12.31
C TRP A 670 40.24 35.47 13.22
N LEU A 671 40.16 35.30 14.54
CA LEU A 671 41.16 35.78 15.49
C LEU A 671 42.53 35.10 15.29
N LEU A 672 42.55 33.80 14.99
CA LEU A 672 43.77 33.04 14.68
C LEU A 672 44.41 33.46 13.35
N ASN A 673 43.61 33.74 12.33
CA ASN A 673 44.10 34.24 11.05
C ASN A 673 44.58 35.70 11.17
N ALA A 674 43.90 36.54 11.94
CA ALA A 674 44.32 37.92 12.21
C ALA A 674 45.62 37.98 13.03
N SER A 675 45.80 37.09 14.02
CA SER A 675 47.04 37.00 14.79
C SER A 675 48.20 36.43 13.96
N GLY A 676 47.94 35.50 13.04
CA GLY A 676 48.93 34.99 12.09
C GLY A 676 49.48 36.06 11.14
N ILE A 677 48.61 36.94 10.63
CA ILE A 677 49.01 38.07 9.76
C ILE A 677 49.82 39.11 10.55
N ALA A 678 49.42 39.41 11.79
CA ALA A 678 50.17 40.32 12.67
C ALA A 678 51.55 39.75 13.06
N ALA A 679 51.64 38.45 13.32
CA ALA A 679 52.90 37.76 13.61
C ALA A 679 53.84 37.75 12.39
N ALA A 680 53.32 37.55 11.18
CA ALA A 680 54.11 37.62 9.94
C ALA A 680 54.69 39.02 9.71
N LEU A 681 53.90 40.09 9.92
CA LEU A 681 54.39 41.46 9.83
C LEU A 681 55.43 41.79 10.91
N ALA A 682 55.27 41.26 12.13
CA ALA A 682 56.24 41.42 13.21
C ALA A 682 57.56 40.68 12.91
N ILE A 683 57.50 39.46 12.37
CA ILE A 683 58.69 38.66 11.99
C ILE A 683 59.47 39.35 10.86
N VAL A 684 58.80 39.94 9.87
CA VAL A 684 59.45 40.72 8.81
C VAL A 684 60.11 41.98 9.39
N SER A 685 59.47 42.65 10.34
CA SER A 685 60.03 43.84 11.02
C SER A 685 61.24 43.49 11.89
N VAL A 686 61.19 42.35 12.60
CA VAL A 686 62.28 41.82 13.42
C VAL A 686 63.43 41.29 12.55
N ALA A 687 63.16 40.70 11.39
CA ALA A 687 64.20 40.27 10.44
C ALA A 687 64.94 41.46 9.81
N VAL A 688 64.25 42.58 9.55
CA VAL A 688 64.87 43.84 9.08
C VAL A 688 65.70 44.49 10.18
N TRP A 689 65.27 44.41 11.45
CA TRP A 689 66.04 44.89 12.61
C TRP A 689 67.27 44.00 12.91
N ALA A 690 67.12 42.67 12.82
CA ALA A 690 68.19 41.69 13.05
C ALA A 690 69.32 41.70 12.02
N LEU A 691 69.10 42.31 10.83
CA LEU A 691 70.15 42.53 9.84
C LEU A 691 71.03 43.75 10.15
N VAL A 692 70.62 44.62 11.08
CA VAL A 692 71.31 45.88 11.40
C VAL A 692 72.15 45.78 12.67
N GLU A 693 71.85 44.84 13.58
CA GLU A 693 72.39 44.85 14.94
C GLU A 693 73.14 43.56 15.31
N LYS A 694 74.16 43.19 14.51
CA LYS A 694 75.04 42.05 14.81
C LYS A 694 76.51 42.44 14.81
N SER A 695 76.95 43.02 15.93
CA SER A 695 78.35 43.12 16.36
C SER A 695 78.47 42.54 17.77
N GLU A 696 79.47 41.66 17.93
CA GLU A 696 79.97 40.92 19.10
C GLU A 696 79.62 41.53 20.49
N ALA A 697 79.26 40.77 21.54
CA ALA A 697 80.13 39.82 22.22
C ALA A 697 79.46 39.13 23.44
N ASP A 698 78.70 38.02 23.27
CA ASP A 698 78.19 37.24 24.42
C ASP A 698 78.08 35.72 24.14
N LYS A 699 78.96 35.18 23.28
CA LYS A 699 78.94 33.77 22.87
C LYS A 699 79.67 32.79 23.79
N GLN A 700 80.01 33.14 25.04
CA GLN A 700 80.97 32.31 25.81
C GLN A 700 80.62 31.93 27.24
N ARG A 701 79.35 32.00 27.68
CA ARG A 701 78.97 31.59 29.06
C ARG A 701 77.98 30.44 29.21
N VAL A 702 77.38 29.93 28.14
CA VAL A 702 76.31 28.90 28.26
C VAL A 702 76.80 27.46 27.98
N PHE A 703 77.96 27.28 27.36
CA PHE A 703 78.41 25.96 26.88
C PHE A 703 79.09 25.07 27.93
N THR A 704 79.43 25.58 29.12
CA THR A 704 80.19 24.80 30.13
C THR A 704 79.33 24.09 31.19
N ASN A 705 78.00 24.26 31.20
CA ASN A 705 77.14 23.60 32.20
C ASN A 705 76.33 22.41 31.67
N LEU A 706 76.33 22.12 30.37
CA LEU A 706 75.51 21.05 29.79
C LEU A 706 76.19 19.66 29.76
N SER A 707 77.52 19.60 29.73
CA SER A 707 78.26 18.34 29.55
C SER A 707 78.41 17.46 30.79
N ARG A 708 77.85 17.83 31.95
CA ARG A 708 77.97 17.02 33.19
C ARG A 708 76.73 16.18 33.52
N SER A 709 75.60 16.44 32.86
CA SER A 709 74.32 15.76 33.14
C SER A 709 73.98 14.64 32.14
N THR A 710 74.71 14.54 31.03
CA THR A 710 74.53 13.54 29.98
C THR A 710 75.12 12.17 30.37
N ASP A 711 76.26 12.15 31.06
CA ASP A 711 76.99 10.92 31.37
C ASP A 711 76.32 10.06 32.48
N GLN A 712 75.44 10.64 33.30
CA GLN A 712 74.65 9.91 34.31
C GLN A 712 73.38 9.27 33.73
N VAL A 713 72.84 9.80 32.63
CA VAL A 713 71.59 9.32 32.01
C VAL A 713 71.84 8.06 31.18
N GLU A 714 72.96 7.98 30.46
CA GLU A 714 73.33 6.79 29.67
C GLU A 714 73.56 5.54 30.54
N ASN A 715 74.10 5.69 31.75
CA ASN A 715 74.36 4.54 32.63
C ASN A 715 73.08 3.94 33.24
N LEU A 716 72.06 4.75 33.54
CA LEU A 716 70.82 4.29 34.20
C LEU A 716 69.79 3.67 33.24
N LEU A 717 69.78 4.10 31.97
CA LEU A 717 68.87 3.57 30.94
C LEU A 717 69.06 2.07 30.64
N SER A 718 70.22 1.52 30.99
CA SER A 718 70.55 0.11 30.75
C SER A 718 70.12 -0.84 31.88
N VAL A 719 69.72 -0.33 33.05
CA VAL A 719 69.42 -1.14 34.25
C VAL A 719 68.00 -0.92 34.76
N GLU A 720 67.51 0.33 34.83
CA GLU A 720 66.15 0.66 35.28
C GLU A 720 65.54 1.74 34.35
N PRO A 721 64.91 1.32 33.24
CA PRO A 721 64.60 2.20 32.11
C PRO A 721 63.63 3.34 32.44
N VAL A 722 62.70 3.11 33.37
CA VAL A 722 61.66 4.07 33.77
C VAL A 722 62.24 5.17 34.67
N GLU A 723 63.16 4.83 35.57
CA GLU A 723 63.78 5.80 36.47
C GLU A 723 64.85 6.64 35.75
N GLY A 724 65.55 6.04 34.78
CA GLY A 724 66.42 6.74 33.83
C GLY A 724 65.65 7.74 32.94
N LEU A 725 64.46 7.37 32.44
CA LEU A 725 63.59 8.29 31.70
C LEU A 725 63.05 9.42 32.59
N MET A 726 62.66 9.12 33.82
CA MET A 726 62.17 10.10 34.79
C MET A 726 63.26 11.12 35.17
N LEU A 727 64.51 10.69 35.33
CA LEU A 727 65.63 11.58 35.62
C LEU A 727 66.02 12.46 34.42
N ALA A 728 65.92 11.94 33.19
CA ALA A 728 66.11 12.68 31.94
C ALA A 728 65.03 13.76 31.74
N ILE A 729 63.78 13.45 32.07
CA ILE A 729 62.65 14.40 32.02
C ILE A 729 62.77 15.44 33.14
N ALA A 730 63.19 15.05 34.34
CA ALA A 730 63.38 15.98 35.47
C ALA A 730 64.60 16.91 35.31
N SER A 731 65.64 16.47 34.58
CA SER A 731 66.79 17.31 34.22
C SER A 731 66.46 18.28 33.09
N ALA A 732 65.67 17.85 32.08
CA ALA A 732 65.10 18.74 31.08
C ALA A 732 64.11 19.76 31.69
N GLY A 733 63.38 19.37 32.74
CA GLY A 733 62.43 20.21 33.45
C GLY A 733 63.03 21.29 34.37
N ARG A 734 64.31 21.23 34.74
CA ARG A 734 64.95 22.26 35.60
C ARG A 734 65.66 23.37 34.83
N SER A 735 65.73 23.28 33.51
CA SER A 735 66.15 24.40 32.64
C SER A 735 64.97 25.23 32.11
N TYR A 736 63.78 25.03 32.70
CA TYR A 736 62.49 25.55 32.24
C TYR A 736 62.33 27.08 32.33
N ASP A 737 63.12 27.78 33.16
CA ASP A 737 63.08 29.25 33.24
C ASP A 737 63.89 29.96 32.14
N ALA A 738 64.77 29.27 31.42
CA ALA A 738 65.67 29.87 30.42
C ALA A 738 65.16 29.80 28.97
N LEU A 739 64.09 29.05 28.68
CA LEU A 739 63.59 28.81 27.32
C LEU A 739 62.09 29.08 27.19
N ARG A 740 61.66 30.29 27.60
CA ARG A 740 60.36 30.82 27.21
C ARG A 740 60.34 31.08 25.71
N GLY A 741 59.72 30.19 24.94
CA GLY A 741 59.26 30.54 23.59
C GLY A 741 58.97 29.39 22.65
N GLU A 742 59.91 28.47 22.44
CA GLU A 742 59.88 27.68 21.20
C GLU A 742 59.67 26.16 21.37
N VAL A 743 59.76 25.62 22.59
CA VAL A 743 59.65 24.16 22.81
C VAL A 743 58.19 23.68 22.97
N ARG A 744 57.23 24.61 23.09
CA ARG A 744 55.81 24.25 23.21
C ARG A 744 55.29 23.57 21.96
N ALA A 745 55.62 24.04 20.77
CA ALA A 745 54.99 23.52 19.56
C ALA A 745 55.34 22.06 19.29
N PRO A 746 56.61 21.59 19.32
CA PRO A 746 56.91 20.20 18.98
C PRO A 746 56.43 19.20 20.06
N LEU A 747 56.57 19.55 21.34
CA LEU A 747 56.12 18.69 22.44
C LEU A 747 54.60 18.69 22.56
N GLN A 748 53.93 19.84 22.42
CA GLN A 748 52.47 19.95 22.41
C GLN A 748 51.87 19.43 21.11
N PHE A 749 52.60 19.46 19.99
CA PHE A 749 52.23 18.80 18.74
C PHE A 749 52.37 17.28 18.88
N SER A 750 53.42 16.78 19.52
CA SER A 750 53.58 15.35 19.80
C SER A 750 52.57 14.85 20.84
N LEU A 751 52.25 15.66 21.86
CA LEU A 751 51.19 15.36 22.84
C LEU A 751 49.79 15.51 22.24
N ASN A 752 49.53 16.54 21.41
CA ASN A 752 48.27 16.69 20.68
C ASN A 752 48.13 15.64 19.60
N ARG A 753 49.22 15.12 19.05
CA ARG A 753 49.21 13.98 18.15
C ARG A 753 48.89 12.71 18.94
N ALA A 754 49.50 12.49 20.10
CA ALA A 754 49.12 11.39 21.00
C ALA A 754 47.68 11.52 21.58
N ILE A 755 47.15 12.74 21.74
CA ILE A 755 45.80 13.02 22.28
C ILE A 755 44.73 13.10 21.17
N ASN A 756 45.06 13.53 19.95
CA ASN A 756 44.11 13.73 18.83
C ASN A 756 44.37 12.82 17.62
N GLU A 757 45.36 11.92 17.63
CA GLU A 757 45.37 10.77 16.71
C GLU A 757 44.23 9.83 17.09
N THR A 758 43.68 9.17 16.07
CA THR A 758 42.68 8.10 16.15
C THR A 758 42.93 7.20 17.35
N TRP A 759 42.08 7.31 18.38
CA TRP A 759 42.09 6.37 19.47
C TRP A 759 41.62 5.02 18.94
N GLU A 760 42.51 4.04 18.92
CA GLU A 760 42.12 2.65 18.89
C GLU A 760 41.45 2.33 20.23
N THR A 761 40.13 2.47 20.30
CA THR A 761 39.36 1.84 21.37
C THR A 761 39.20 0.37 21.01
N ASN A 762 40.06 -0.46 21.59
CA ASN A 762 39.88 -1.91 21.57
C ASN A 762 38.58 -2.27 22.30
N LEU A 763 37.48 -2.43 21.53
CA LEU A 763 36.27 -3.05 22.03
C LEU A 763 36.57 -4.53 22.34
N VAL A 764 36.25 -4.93 23.57
CA VAL A 764 36.70 -6.16 24.24
C VAL A 764 36.37 -7.45 23.48
N GLN A 765 37.24 -8.46 23.69
CA GLN A 765 37.34 -9.78 23.05
C GLN A 765 36.02 -10.50 22.71
N HIS A 766 35.87 -10.87 21.43
CA HIS A 766 34.91 -11.90 20.97
C HIS A 766 35.26 -13.32 21.48
N GLY A 767 36.48 -13.50 22.01
CA GLY A 767 37.05 -14.79 22.43
C GLY A 767 37.48 -15.69 21.26
N ALA A 768 37.29 -15.22 20.02
CA ALA A 768 37.68 -15.84 18.76
C ALA A 768 37.79 -14.74 17.69
N PRO A 769 38.43 -14.98 16.54
CA PRO A 769 38.54 -13.99 15.46
C PRO A 769 37.17 -13.47 15.00
N VAL A 770 37.07 -12.15 14.80
CA VAL A 770 35.86 -11.50 14.28
C VAL A 770 35.87 -11.60 12.76
N THR A 771 34.83 -12.19 12.21
CA THR A 771 34.77 -12.54 10.79
C THR A 771 33.83 -11.66 9.99
N ALA A 772 32.91 -10.96 10.64
CA ALA A 772 31.99 -10.02 10.02
C ALA A 772 31.63 -8.90 11.00
N VAL A 773 31.54 -7.66 10.51
CA VAL A 773 30.97 -6.53 11.25
C VAL A 773 29.93 -5.81 10.40
N ALA A 774 28.90 -5.26 11.03
CA ALA A 774 27.92 -4.41 10.37
C ALA A 774 27.44 -3.32 11.34
N ILE A 775 27.30 -2.08 10.85
CA ILE A 775 26.79 -0.97 11.65
C ILE A 775 25.32 -0.76 11.31
N HIS A 776 24.51 -0.49 12.34
CA HIS A 776 23.11 -0.16 12.19
C HIS A 776 22.93 1.09 11.29
N PRO A 777 21.90 1.19 10.43
CA PRO A 777 21.70 2.33 9.52
C PRO A 777 21.66 3.71 10.20
N PHE A 778 21.25 3.77 11.46
CA PHE A 778 21.25 4.99 12.29
C PHE A 778 22.49 5.16 13.19
N GLY A 779 23.51 4.30 13.06
CA GLY A 779 24.81 4.46 13.73
C GLY A 779 24.85 4.14 15.23
N HIS A 780 23.77 3.65 15.85
CA HIS A 780 23.69 3.46 17.30
C HIS A 780 24.05 2.05 17.79
N VAL A 781 24.02 1.03 16.94
CA VAL A 781 24.36 -0.37 17.29
C VAL A 781 25.38 -0.93 16.29
N LEU A 782 26.35 -1.68 16.80
CA LEU A 782 27.29 -2.46 16.02
C LEU A 782 26.97 -3.95 16.18
N ALA A 783 26.83 -4.68 15.08
CA ALA A 783 26.78 -6.14 15.08
C ALA A 783 28.15 -6.72 14.69
N SER A 784 28.53 -7.81 15.35
CA SER A 784 29.77 -8.53 15.07
C SER A 784 29.56 -10.04 15.14
N GLY A 785 30.09 -10.74 14.15
CA GLY A 785 30.02 -12.19 14.02
C GLY A 785 31.40 -12.80 14.20
N GLY A 786 31.49 -13.86 14.99
CA GLY A 786 32.74 -14.56 15.26
C GLY A 786 32.90 -15.89 14.52
N ASN A 787 34.14 -16.39 14.48
CA ASN A 787 34.49 -17.66 13.84
C ASN A 787 33.77 -18.90 14.43
N MET A 788 33.31 -18.82 15.68
CA MET A 788 32.57 -19.89 16.37
C MET A 788 31.05 -19.77 16.26
N GLY A 789 30.53 -18.89 15.38
CA GLY A 789 29.08 -18.71 15.20
C GLY A 789 28.39 -17.84 16.27
N LYS A 790 29.18 -17.13 17.08
CA LYS A 790 28.67 -16.15 18.04
C LYS A 790 28.33 -14.84 17.36
N LEU A 791 27.14 -14.32 17.64
CA LEU A 791 26.70 -12.98 17.29
C LEU A 791 26.75 -12.11 18.55
N LYS A 792 27.43 -10.96 18.47
CA LYS A 792 27.44 -9.95 19.53
C LYS A 792 26.96 -8.61 19.00
N LEU A 793 26.10 -7.94 19.77
CA LEU A 793 25.66 -6.57 19.51
C LEU A 793 26.27 -5.64 20.55
N TRP A 794 26.73 -4.47 20.11
CA TRP A 794 27.40 -3.48 20.94
C TRP A 794 26.69 -2.15 20.79
N ALA A 795 26.59 -1.41 21.89
CA ALA A 795 26.20 0.00 21.81
C ALA A 795 27.35 0.82 21.25
N MET A 796 27.02 1.82 20.45
CA MET A 796 27.97 2.83 20.04
C MET A 796 27.96 3.99 21.07
N PRO A 797 29.04 4.78 21.20
CA PRO A 797 29.15 5.85 22.21
C PRO A 797 28.02 6.88 22.27
N ASP A 798 27.21 7.01 21.21
CA ASP A 798 26.08 7.95 21.12
C ASP A 798 24.71 7.24 21.14
N THR A 799 24.61 6.01 21.67
CA THR A 799 23.33 5.30 21.80
C THR A 799 22.43 5.99 22.84
N PRO A 800 21.17 6.38 22.51
CA PRO A 800 20.25 7.02 23.45
C PRO A 800 19.91 6.17 24.69
N GLU A 801 19.67 6.81 25.83
CA GLU A 801 19.34 6.17 27.12
C GLU A 801 18.02 5.36 27.14
N GLN A 802 17.24 5.35 26.06
CA GLN A 802 15.95 4.62 25.94
C GLN A 802 16.07 3.09 26.15
N PHE A 803 17.29 2.53 26.20
CA PHE A 803 17.53 1.11 26.50
C PHE A 803 17.70 0.78 28.00
N GLY A 804 17.58 1.77 28.90
CA GLY A 804 17.36 1.53 30.34
C GLY A 804 18.53 0.92 31.14
N ILE A 805 19.76 0.94 30.61
CA ILE A 805 20.96 0.43 31.29
C ILE A 805 22.09 1.45 31.11
N LYS A 806 22.87 1.73 32.17
CA LYS A 806 24.18 2.39 32.03
C LYS A 806 25.06 1.50 31.14
N VAL A 807 25.18 1.83 29.86
CA VAL A 807 25.92 0.98 28.93
C VAL A 807 27.41 1.24 29.08
N GLU A 808 28.13 0.26 29.63
CA GLU A 808 29.58 0.21 29.52
C GLU A 808 29.95 -0.22 28.10
N LEU A 809 30.65 0.64 27.34
CA LEU A 809 31.04 0.42 25.94
C LEU A 809 31.86 -0.86 25.68
N HIS A 810 32.28 -1.55 26.75
CA HIS A 810 33.14 -2.73 26.71
C HIS A 810 32.37 -4.05 26.93
N VAL A 811 31.05 -3.99 27.17
CA VAL A 811 30.19 -5.16 27.36
C VAL A 811 29.20 -5.25 26.19
N PRO A 812 29.07 -6.40 25.52
CA PRO A 812 28.07 -6.54 24.46
C PRO A 812 26.67 -6.44 25.07
N LEU A 813 25.79 -5.66 24.44
CA LEU A 813 24.36 -5.59 24.74
C LEU A 813 23.71 -6.97 24.66
N VAL A 814 24.21 -7.79 23.72
CA VAL A 814 23.68 -9.10 23.37
C VAL A 814 24.85 -10.02 23.02
N ASP A 815 24.88 -11.24 23.57
CA ASP A 815 25.82 -12.32 23.22
C ASP A 815 25.04 -13.62 23.01
N ILE A 816 25.02 -14.12 21.77
CA ILE A 816 24.18 -15.25 21.37
C ILE A 816 24.93 -16.22 20.48
N GLN A 817 24.69 -17.51 20.70
CA GLN A 817 25.09 -18.56 19.77
C GLN A 817 24.11 -18.60 18.59
N ALA A 818 24.38 -17.80 17.56
CA ALA A 818 23.50 -17.65 16.41
C ALA A 818 23.57 -18.85 15.45
N HIS A 819 24.77 -19.38 15.23
CA HIS A 819 25.05 -20.46 14.28
C HIS A 819 25.96 -21.53 14.88
N LYS A 820 26.03 -22.71 14.26
CA LYS A 820 26.95 -23.80 14.71
C LYS A 820 28.38 -23.64 14.17
N LYS A 821 28.55 -22.78 13.16
CA LYS A 821 29.82 -22.51 12.48
C LYS A 821 30.01 -21.01 12.29
N LYS A 822 31.16 -20.62 11.75
CA LYS A 822 31.54 -19.25 11.41
C LYS A 822 30.40 -18.45 10.77
N ILE A 823 30.25 -17.19 11.20
CA ILE A 823 29.40 -16.19 10.54
C ILE A 823 30.26 -15.46 9.50
N ASN A 824 29.89 -15.54 8.22
CA ASN A 824 30.65 -14.93 7.13
C ASN A 824 30.23 -13.50 6.82
N ALA A 825 28.95 -13.17 7.01
CA ALA A 825 28.43 -11.85 6.70
C ALA A 825 27.25 -11.47 7.62
N LEU A 826 27.08 -10.16 7.78
CA LEU A 826 26.03 -9.52 8.55
C LEU A 826 25.43 -8.40 7.72
N ALA A 827 24.11 -8.25 7.75
CA ALA A 827 23.44 -7.11 7.12
C ALA A 827 22.24 -6.67 7.96
N PHE A 828 22.15 -5.36 8.24
CA PHE A 828 20.93 -4.76 8.76
C PHE A 828 19.96 -4.44 7.63
N SER A 829 18.66 -4.56 7.91
CA SER A 829 17.64 -4.07 7.00
C SER A 829 17.66 -2.54 6.92
N PRO A 830 17.25 -1.94 5.78
CA PRO A 830 17.28 -0.48 5.61
C PRO A 830 16.45 0.29 6.64
N ASP A 831 15.37 -0.33 7.13
CA ASP A 831 14.51 0.20 8.20
C ASP A 831 15.15 0.13 9.60
N GLY A 832 16.27 -0.58 9.75
CA GLY A 832 16.93 -0.77 11.04
C GLY A 832 16.18 -1.70 12.00
N LEU A 833 15.23 -2.50 11.54
CA LEU A 833 14.45 -3.36 12.45
C LEU A 833 15.00 -4.78 12.54
N ARG A 834 15.79 -5.21 11.55
CA ARG A 834 16.22 -6.60 11.39
C ARG A 834 17.70 -6.69 11.11
N LEU A 835 18.30 -7.78 11.57
CA LEU A 835 19.66 -8.17 11.29
C LEU A 835 19.64 -9.58 10.69
N VAL A 836 20.42 -9.81 9.63
CA VAL A 836 20.60 -11.14 9.05
C VAL A 836 22.03 -11.60 9.27
N THR A 837 22.18 -12.84 9.73
CA THR A 837 23.46 -13.54 9.82
C THR A 837 23.55 -14.58 8.71
N ALA A 838 24.70 -14.66 8.03
CA ALA A 838 25.01 -15.70 7.04
C ALA A 838 26.18 -16.57 7.53
N SER A 839 26.10 -17.89 7.39
CA SER A 839 27.06 -18.81 8.02
C SER A 839 27.55 -19.97 7.13
N ASP A 840 28.71 -20.50 7.51
CA ASP A 840 29.27 -21.77 7.03
C ASP A 840 28.40 -23.00 7.37
N ASP A 841 27.39 -22.87 8.23
CA ASP A 841 26.41 -23.92 8.47
C ASP A 841 25.33 -24.06 7.37
N ALA A 842 25.56 -23.38 6.23
CA ALA A 842 24.69 -23.35 5.06
C ALA A 842 23.31 -22.73 5.32
N SER A 843 23.21 -21.88 6.36
CA SER A 843 22.00 -21.12 6.63
C SER A 843 22.25 -19.62 6.78
N ALA A 844 21.25 -18.83 6.42
CA ALA A 844 21.10 -17.46 6.89
C ALA A 844 19.89 -17.34 7.83
N ARG A 845 19.96 -16.45 8.83
CA ARG A 845 18.93 -16.32 9.88
C ARG A 845 18.62 -14.87 10.21
N PHE A 846 17.34 -14.62 10.48
CA PHE A 846 16.82 -13.32 10.89
C PHE A 846 16.83 -13.14 12.41
N TRP A 847 17.27 -11.95 12.83
CA TRP A 847 17.32 -11.49 14.21
C TRP A 847 16.67 -10.12 14.30
N SER A 848 16.06 -9.81 15.45
CA SER A 848 15.76 -8.43 15.79
C SER A 848 17.04 -7.70 16.18
N VAL A 849 17.01 -6.38 16.12
CA VAL A 849 18.13 -5.53 16.61
C VAL A 849 18.42 -5.67 18.10
N ASN A 850 17.54 -6.34 18.86
CA ASN A 850 17.73 -6.69 20.27
C ASN A 850 18.19 -8.15 20.45
N GLY A 851 18.61 -8.84 19.38
CA GLY A 851 19.12 -10.20 19.44
C GLY A 851 18.08 -11.32 19.52
N LYS A 852 16.78 -11.03 19.39
CA LYS A 852 15.76 -12.09 19.43
C LYS A 852 15.61 -12.75 18.06
N PRO A 853 15.54 -14.08 17.96
CA PRO A 853 15.20 -14.73 16.69
C PRO A 853 13.78 -14.35 16.27
N LEU A 854 13.56 -14.01 14.99
CA LEU A 854 12.27 -13.50 14.50
C LEU A 854 11.26 -14.60 14.11
N GLY A 855 11.51 -15.86 14.49
CA GLY A 855 10.58 -16.98 14.25
C GLY A 855 10.43 -17.42 12.80
N MET A 856 11.22 -16.85 11.88
CA MET A 856 11.25 -17.22 10.47
C MET A 856 12.06 -18.51 10.27
N PRO A 857 11.70 -19.35 9.28
CA PRO A 857 12.49 -20.52 8.94
C PRO A 857 13.93 -20.10 8.53
N PRO A 858 14.97 -20.89 8.87
CA PRO A 858 16.31 -20.66 8.36
C PRO A 858 16.31 -20.67 6.83
N MET A 859 17.02 -19.72 6.23
CA MET A 859 17.21 -19.65 4.79
C MET A 859 18.31 -20.64 4.41
N GLU A 860 17.93 -21.83 3.95
CA GLU A 860 18.85 -22.95 3.70
C GLU A 860 19.48 -22.89 2.31
N HIS A 861 20.74 -23.30 2.22
CA HIS A 861 21.56 -23.35 1.01
C HIS A 861 22.26 -24.70 0.86
N GLY A 862 22.74 -25.02 -0.35
CA GLY A 862 23.51 -26.24 -0.62
C GLY A 862 24.98 -26.15 -0.16
N GLY A 863 25.43 -24.98 0.31
CA GLY A 863 26.79 -24.71 0.73
C GLY A 863 26.86 -23.49 1.66
N ALA A 864 28.07 -23.14 2.11
CA ALA A 864 28.28 -22.02 3.01
C ALA A 864 27.72 -20.71 2.43
N VAL A 865 26.99 -19.94 3.24
CA VAL A 865 26.47 -18.62 2.84
C VAL A 865 27.56 -17.59 3.12
N ARG A 866 28.09 -16.97 2.07
CA ARG A 866 29.30 -16.12 2.12
C ARG A 866 28.97 -14.64 2.20
N ALA A 867 27.89 -14.20 1.55
CA ALA A 867 27.48 -12.80 1.56
C ALA A 867 25.97 -12.68 1.68
N VAL A 868 25.53 -11.58 2.28
CA VAL A 868 24.12 -11.21 2.42
C VAL A 868 23.97 -9.70 2.26
N ALA A 869 22.92 -9.27 1.55
CA ALA A 869 22.64 -7.85 1.32
C ALA A 869 21.13 -7.62 1.20
N PHE A 870 20.62 -6.53 1.76
CA PHE A 870 19.25 -6.08 1.51
C PHE A 870 19.20 -5.20 0.27
N ASN A 871 18.13 -5.32 -0.51
CA ASN A 871 17.77 -4.35 -1.53
C ASN A 871 17.19 -3.10 -0.83
N PRO A 872 17.81 -1.92 -0.97
CA PRO A 872 17.32 -0.69 -0.35
C PRO A 872 15.92 -0.25 -0.83
N ALA A 873 15.53 -0.59 -2.06
CA ALA A 873 14.29 -0.14 -2.68
C ALA A 873 13.09 -1.07 -2.43
N SER A 874 13.30 -2.39 -2.51
CA SER A 874 12.24 -3.40 -2.33
C SER A 874 12.20 -4.02 -0.92
N ALA A 875 13.23 -3.79 -0.09
CA ALA A 875 13.45 -4.46 1.21
C ALA A 875 13.56 -6.00 1.13
N GLU A 876 13.70 -6.57 -0.07
CA GLU A 876 14.07 -7.97 -0.26
C GLU A 876 15.50 -8.23 0.18
N LEU A 877 15.79 -9.48 0.53
CA LEU A 877 17.11 -9.93 0.96
C LEU A 877 17.73 -10.81 -0.12
N VAL A 878 19.02 -10.63 -0.37
CA VAL A 878 19.79 -11.51 -1.26
C VAL A 878 20.93 -12.16 -0.50
N THR A 879 21.16 -13.43 -0.81
CA THR A 879 22.22 -14.26 -0.21
C THR A 879 23.03 -14.91 -1.32
N ALA A 880 24.33 -15.05 -1.09
CA ALA A 880 25.26 -15.75 -1.97
C ALA A 880 25.88 -16.94 -1.25
N SER A 881 26.00 -18.06 -1.95
CA SER A 881 26.53 -19.30 -1.39
C SER A 881 27.64 -19.91 -2.25
N THR A 882 28.44 -20.75 -1.60
CA THR A 882 29.44 -21.58 -2.26
C THR A 882 28.85 -22.66 -3.17
N ASP A 883 27.52 -22.87 -3.14
CA ASP A 883 26.81 -23.71 -4.11
C ASP A 883 26.68 -23.06 -5.50
N GLY A 884 27.20 -21.83 -5.67
CA GLY A 884 27.21 -21.09 -6.92
C GLY A 884 25.90 -20.36 -7.22
N ALA A 885 24.95 -20.38 -6.30
CA ALA A 885 23.66 -19.73 -6.45
C ALA A 885 23.53 -18.45 -5.61
N ILE A 886 22.82 -17.49 -6.17
CA ILE A 886 22.35 -16.27 -5.49
C ILE A 886 20.84 -16.43 -5.29
N ARG A 887 20.38 -16.30 -4.06
CA ARG A 887 18.97 -16.50 -3.70
C ARG A 887 18.36 -15.20 -3.18
N PHE A 888 17.18 -14.89 -3.69
CA PHE A 888 16.34 -13.76 -3.30
C PHE A 888 15.28 -14.25 -2.32
N TRP A 889 15.12 -13.55 -1.22
CA TRP A 889 14.24 -13.89 -0.13
C TRP A 889 13.35 -12.71 0.21
N ARG A 890 12.08 -13.00 0.52
CA ARG A 890 11.19 -12.03 1.14
C ARG A 890 11.64 -11.77 2.57
N ALA A 891 11.18 -10.66 3.12
CA ALA A 891 11.35 -10.32 4.52
C ALA A 891 10.71 -11.37 5.48
N SER A 892 9.84 -12.26 4.98
CA SER A 892 9.28 -13.40 5.71
C SER A 892 10.21 -14.62 5.85
N GLY A 893 11.35 -14.62 5.15
CA GLY A 893 12.23 -15.80 5.03
C GLY A 893 11.83 -16.78 3.92
N GLU A 894 10.84 -16.43 3.10
CA GLU A 894 10.42 -17.22 1.95
C GLU A 894 11.37 -17.02 0.76
N LEU A 895 11.77 -18.12 0.11
CA LEU A 895 12.57 -18.09 -1.12
C LEU A 895 11.70 -17.61 -2.28
N VAL A 896 12.09 -16.49 -2.89
CA VAL A 896 11.39 -15.90 -4.04
C VAL A 896 11.98 -16.40 -5.35
N HIS A 897 13.31 -16.41 -5.43
CA HIS A 897 13.99 -16.73 -6.68
C HIS A 897 15.43 -17.17 -6.46
N THR A 898 15.96 -17.96 -7.40
CA THR A 898 17.34 -18.42 -7.40
C THR A 898 17.95 -18.15 -8.77
N ILE A 899 19.07 -17.43 -8.81
CA ILE A 899 19.85 -17.19 -10.03
C ILE A 899 21.22 -17.87 -9.95
N VAL A 900 21.67 -18.36 -11.09
CA VAL A 900 23.00 -18.98 -11.28
C VAL A 900 23.61 -18.38 -12.54
N GLY A 901 24.85 -17.90 -12.46
CA GLY A 901 25.51 -17.29 -13.63
C GLY A 901 27.02 -17.30 -13.64
N HIS A 902 27.70 -17.74 -12.59
CA HIS A 902 29.17 -17.83 -12.58
C HIS A 902 29.69 -19.24 -12.91
N GLY A 903 28.98 -19.98 -13.76
CA GLY A 903 29.43 -21.31 -14.21
C GLY A 903 29.60 -22.35 -13.10
N GLY A 904 28.90 -22.18 -11.96
CA GLY A 904 29.03 -23.05 -10.78
C GLY A 904 30.16 -22.67 -9.82
N ALA A 905 30.92 -21.59 -10.10
CA ALA A 905 31.88 -21.05 -9.14
C ALA A 905 31.18 -20.54 -7.87
N ALA A 906 31.84 -20.69 -6.72
CA ALA A 906 31.33 -20.20 -5.44
C ALA A 906 31.10 -18.69 -5.48
N ILE A 907 29.95 -18.21 -5.04
CA ILE A 907 29.68 -16.76 -4.94
C ILE A 907 30.13 -16.28 -3.58
N THR A 908 31.10 -15.38 -3.57
CA THR A 908 31.82 -14.96 -2.37
C THR A 908 31.46 -13.55 -1.92
N ALA A 909 30.96 -12.71 -2.83
CA ALA A 909 30.63 -11.32 -2.53
C ALA A 909 29.36 -10.84 -3.26
N LEU A 910 28.58 -9.96 -2.61
CA LEU A 910 27.38 -9.33 -3.17
C LEU A 910 27.25 -7.89 -2.68
N ALA A 911 26.76 -6.99 -3.54
CA ALA A 911 26.34 -5.65 -3.15
C ALA A 911 25.22 -5.14 -4.05
N PHE A 912 24.22 -4.50 -3.45
CA PHE A 912 23.22 -3.75 -4.19
C PHE A 912 23.72 -2.35 -4.52
N LYS A 913 23.31 -1.86 -5.69
CA LYS A 913 23.36 -0.45 -6.02
C LYS A 913 22.39 0.30 -5.07
N PRO A 914 22.75 1.49 -4.53
CA PRO A 914 21.92 2.19 -3.55
C PRO A 914 20.49 2.48 -4.00
N ASP A 915 20.23 2.67 -5.29
CA ASP A 915 18.88 2.83 -5.85
C ASP A 915 18.08 1.51 -5.94
N GLY A 916 18.67 0.38 -5.59
CA GLY A 916 18.03 -0.94 -5.59
C GLY A 916 17.81 -1.57 -6.97
N THR A 917 18.25 -0.91 -8.04
CA THR A 917 17.98 -1.35 -9.43
C THR A 917 18.94 -2.43 -9.92
N ARG A 918 20.15 -2.51 -9.35
CA ARG A 918 21.20 -3.45 -9.78
C ARG A 918 21.86 -4.16 -8.62
N LEU A 919 22.33 -5.37 -8.89
CA LEU A 919 23.11 -6.20 -7.97
C LEU A 919 24.44 -6.55 -8.64
N VAL A 920 25.56 -6.42 -7.92
CA VAL A 920 26.86 -6.98 -8.32
C VAL A 920 27.14 -8.21 -7.51
N SER A 921 27.70 -9.22 -8.17
CA SER A 921 28.19 -10.45 -7.57
C SER A 921 29.64 -10.70 -7.94
N GLY A 922 30.43 -11.14 -6.96
CA GLY A 922 31.81 -11.61 -7.14
C GLY A 922 31.90 -13.10 -6.85
N ALA A 923 32.67 -13.81 -7.67
CA ALA A 923 32.85 -15.25 -7.60
C ALA A 923 34.30 -15.65 -7.28
N GLY A 924 34.45 -16.89 -6.81
CA GLY A 924 35.74 -17.48 -6.44
C GLY A 924 36.69 -17.72 -7.61
N ASP A 925 36.22 -17.64 -8.85
CA ASP A 925 37.04 -17.73 -10.07
C ASP A 925 37.59 -16.36 -10.54
N GLY A 926 37.36 -15.30 -9.76
CA GLY A 926 37.74 -13.93 -10.09
C GLY A 926 36.75 -13.19 -10.99
N GLY A 927 35.62 -13.83 -11.33
CA GLY A 927 34.55 -13.25 -12.12
C GLY A 927 33.67 -12.28 -11.33
N LEU A 928 33.32 -11.17 -11.97
CA LEU A 928 32.27 -10.25 -11.51
C LEU A 928 31.07 -10.33 -12.47
N ARG A 929 29.87 -10.12 -11.96
CA ARG A 929 28.67 -10.05 -12.81
C ARG A 929 27.65 -9.07 -12.26
N ILE A 930 27.04 -8.31 -13.17
CA ILE A 930 26.00 -7.33 -12.87
C ILE A 930 24.65 -7.91 -13.27
N TRP A 931 23.69 -7.77 -12.37
CA TRP A 931 22.34 -8.25 -12.50
C TRP A 931 21.37 -7.09 -12.39
N ASP A 932 20.30 -7.20 -13.14
CA ASP A 932 19.11 -6.39 -12.94
C ASP A 932 18.35 -6.94 -11.74
N ALA A 933 18.05 -6.08 -10.76
CA ALA A 933 17.46 -6.54 -9.49
C ALA A 933 15.99 -6.97 -9.65
N GLU A 934 15.26 -6.36 -10.57
CA GLU A 934 13.83 -6.56 -10.77
C GLU A 934 13.56 -7.79 -11.66
N SER A 935 14.12 -7.79 -12.87
CA SER A 935 13.99 -8.92 -13.81
C SER A 935 14.84 -10.12 -13.41
N ARG A 936 15.79 -9.95 -12.47
CA ARG A 936 16.73 -10.98 -11.99
C ARG A 936 17.58 -11.56 -13.12
N SER A 937 17.77 -10.79 -14.18
CA SER A 937 18.52 -11.19 -15.36
C SER A 937 19.95 -10.66 -15.31
N ALA A 938 20.88 -11.37 -15.95
CA ALA A 938 22.25 -10.91 -16.05
C ALA A 938 22.34 -9.78 -17.09
N LEU A 939 22.72 -8.57 -16.65
CA LEU A 939 22.93 -7.43 -17.54
C LEU A 939 24.26 -7.52 -18.28
N THR A 940 25.23 -8.24 -17.72
CA THR A 940 26.55 -8.43 -18.31
C THR A 940 26.91 -9.92 -18.41
N GLY A 941 27.85 -10.22 -19.32
CA GLY A 941 28.64 -11.45 -19.23
C GLY A 941 29.55 -11.43 -18.00
N VAL A 942 30.31 -12.51 -17.77
CA VAL A 942 31.31 -12.54 -16.68
C VAL A 942 32.40 -11.51 -16.97
N ILE A 943 32.46 -10.47 -16.14
CA ILE A 943 33.47 -9.42 -16.16
C ILE A 943 34.74 -10.00 -15.55
N LYS A 944 35.79 -10.13 -16.37
CA LYS A 944 37.10 -10.62 -15.92
C LYS A 944 37.99 -9.46 -15.56
N GLY A 945 38.65 -9.52 -14.41
CA GLY A 945 39.66 -8.53 -14.02
C GLY A 945 40.52 -8.92 -12.83
N HIS A 946 39.97 -9.63 -11.85
CA HIS A 946 40.75 -10.22 -10.77
C HIS A 946 41.43 -11.52 -11.22
N GLN A 947 42.66 -11.77 -10.73
CA GLN A 947 43.43 -13.00 -10.99
C GLN A 947 43.28 -14.05 -9.87
N GLY A 948 42.33 -13.84 -8.96
CA GLY A 948 41.99 -14.73 -7.85
C GLY A 948 40.57 -14.44 -7.35
N ALA A 949 40.13 -15.08 -6.26
CA ALA A 949 38.75 -14.95 -5.79
C ALA A 949 38.39 -13.49 -5.46
N VAL A 950 37.16 -13.08 -5.82
CA VAL A 950 36.63 -11.77 -5.41
C VAL A 950 36.04 -11.90 -4.01
N ASN A 951 36.69 -11.35 -3.00
CA ASN A 951 36.27 -11.49 -1.60
C ASN A 951 35.24 -10.45 -1.18
N THR A 952 35.23 -9.28 -1.82
CA THR A 952 34.37 -8.17 -1.41
C THR A 952 34.00 -7.28 -2.60
N VAL A 953 32.80 -6.72 -2.55
CA VAL A 953 32.27 -5.73 -3.50
C VAL A 953 31.46 -4.70 -2.74
N ALA A 954 31.53 -3.44 -3.15
CA ALA A 954 30.75 -2.35 -2.57
C ALA A 954 30.38 -1.34 -3.66
N PHE A 955 29.15 -0.82 -3.63
CA PHE A 955 28.75 0.29 -4.52
C PHE A 955 29.04 1.64 -3.87
N SER A 956 29.33 2.64 -4.70
CA SER A 956 29.39 4.03 -4.24
C SER A 956 27.99 4.56 -3.93
N PRO A 957 27.81 5.39 -2.87
CA PRO A 957 26.52 5.98 -2.51
C PRO A 957 25.90 6.86 -3.60
N ASP A 958 26.73 7.42 -4.50
CA ASP A 958 26.31 8.28 -5.59
C ASP A 958 25.71 7.53 -6.80
N ASN A 959 25.61 6.19 -6.73
CA ASN A 959 25.05 5.33 -7.78
C ASN A 959 25.86 5.27 -9.09
N LEU A 960 27.12 5.71 -9.10
CA LEU A 960 27.90 5.86 -10.34
C LEU A 960 29.01 4.83 -10.54
N MET A 961 29.49 4.18 -9.48
CA MET A 961 30.58 3.21 -9.55
C MET A 961 30.46 2.10 -8.50
N PHE A 962 31.30 1.09 -8.60
CA PHE A 962 31.50 0.09 -7.56
C PHE A 962 32.98 -0.30 -7.45
N ALA A 963 33.39 -0.79 -6.30
CA ALA A 963 34.72 -1.31 -6.05
C ALA A 963 34.68 -2.80 -5.73
N SER A 964 35.75 -3.52 -6.06
CA SER A 964 35.95 -4.93 -5.74
C SER A 964 37.36 -5.20 -5.24
N GLY A 965 37.49 -6.11 -4.29
CA GLY A 965 38.76 -6.56 -3.72
C GLY A 965 38.84 -8.09 -3.76
N GLY A 966 40.04 -8.63 -3.94
CA GLY A 966 40.23 -10.07 -4.09
C GLY A 966 41.58 -10.59 -3.63
N ASP A 967 41.80 -11.88 -3.89
CA ASP A 967 43.03 -12.60 -3.54
C ASP A 967 44.26 -12.09 -4.28
N ASP A 968 44.07 -11.37 -5.37
CA ASP A 968 45.15 -10.79 -6.15
C ASP A 968 45.65 -9.45 -5.61
N GLU A 969 45.42 -9.16 -4.32
CA GLU A 969 45.94 -8.00 -3.56
C GLU A 969 45.42 -6.63 -4.02
N ASN A 970 44.67 -6.60 -5.11
CA ASN A 970 44.27 -5.38 -5.79
C ASN A 970 42.84 -4.98 -5.40
N ILE A 971 42.63 -3.67 -5.24
CA ILE A 971 41.30 -3.08 -5.25
C ILE A 971 41.05 -2.50 -6.64
N ARG A 972 39.98 -2.94 -7.29
CA ARG A 972 39.57 -2.44 -8.61
C ARG A 972 38.30 -1.64 -8.49
N VAL A 973 38.21 -0.57 -9.26
CA VAL A 973 37.04 0.29 -9.32
C VAL A 973 36.48 0.26 -10.73
N TRP A 974 35.16 0.24 -10.81
CA TRP A 974 34.39 -0.03 -12.00
C TRP A 974 33.28 0.98 -12.13
N ASP A 975 32.89 1.32 -13.36
CA ASP A 975 31.64 2.03 -13.57
C ASP A 975 30.46 1.08 -13.30
N VAL A 976 29.25 1.65 -13.18
CA VAL A 976 28.02 0.87 -12.96
C VAL A 976 27.69 -0.16 -14.05
N ASN A 977 28.37 -0.14 -15.19
CA ASN A 977 28.21 -1.09 -16.29
C ASN A 977 29.34 -2.14 -16.34
N GLY A 978 30.29 -2.10 -15.39
CA GLY A 978 31.36 -3.08 -15.27
C GLY A 978 32.61 -2.77 -16.06
N LYS A 979 32.79 -1.52 -16.51
CA LYS A 979 34.04 -1.07 -17.15
C LYS A 979 35.05 -0.67 -16.08
N ALA A 980 36.28 -1.18 -16.16
CA ALA A 980 37.34 -0.80 -15.24
C ALA A 980 37.69 0.70 -15.36
N ILE A 981 37.67 1.40 -14.22
CA ILE A 981 38.02 2.82 -14.07
C ILE A 981 39.47 2.95 -13.57
N GLY A 982 39.85 2.15 -12.56
CA GLY A 982 41.18 2.25 -11.95
C GLY A 982 41.47 1.13 -10.95
N VAL A 983 42.71 1.11 -10.46
CA VAL A 983 43.22 0.10 -9.51
C VAL A 983 44.02 0.80 -8.41
N VAL A 984 43.81 0.38 -7.15
CA VAL A 984 44.61 0.79 -5.99
C VAL A 984 45.48 -0.40 -5.58
N ARG A 985 46.81 -0.20 -5.51
CA ARG A 985 47.83 -1.25 -5.34
C ARG A 985 48.72 -0.99 -4.12
N GLU A 986 48.10 -1.04 -2.95
CA GLU A 986 48.78 -0.69 -1.69
C GLU A 986 48.79 -1.84 -0.68
N HIS A 987 47.92 -2.85 -0.83
CA HIS A 987 47.92 -4.03 0.03
C HIS A 987 48.98 -5.05 -0.42
N GLU A 988 49.56 -5.75 0.56
CA GLU A 988 50.56 -6.81 0.36
C GLU A 988 49.96 -8.23 0.51
N ALA A 989 48.65 -8.33 0.72
CA ALA A 989 47.91 -9.57 0.84
C ALA A 989 46.46 -9.42 0.33
N GLN A 990 45.69 -10.51 0.38
CA GLN A 990 44.30 -10.54 -0.07
C GLN A 990 43.43 -9.49 0.64
N VAL A 991 42.64 -8.76 -0.16
CA VAL A 991 41.68 -7.77 0.33
C VAL A 991 40.41 -8.48 0.77
N ASN A 992 40.08 -8.43 2.05
CA ASN A 992 38.96 -9.19 2.61
C ASN A 992 37.66 -8.38 2.66
N SER A 993 37.74 -7.05 2.80
CA SER A 993 36.56 -6.20 3.00
C SER A 993 36.77 -4.78 2.46
N LEU A 994 35.69 -4.19 1.96
CA LEU A 994 35.65 -2.84 1.40
C LEU A 994 34.37 -2.11 1.84
N ALA A 995 34.48 -0.82 2.12
CA ALA A 995 33.34 0.06 2.34
C ALA A 995 33.59 1.44 1.71
N PHE A 996 32.57 2.02 1.08
CA PHE A 996 32.61 3.41 0.63
C PHE A 996 32.26 4.36 1.76
N ARG A 997 32.94 5.50 1.79
CA ARG A 997 32.55 6.66 2.60
C ARG A 997 31.23 7.23 2.08
N ALA A 998 30.39 7.82 2.93
CA ALA A 998 29.03 8.24 2.57
C ALA A 998 29.00 9.34 1.48
N ASP A 999 30.08 10.11 1.33
CA ASP A 999 30.26 11.07 0.23
C ASP A 999 30.59 10.43 -1.12
N GLY A 1000 31.00 9.16 -1.15
CA GLY A 1000 31.40 8.42 -2.35
C GLY A 1000 32.79 8.79 -2.90
N GLU A 1001 33.57 9.60 -2.19
CA GLU A 1001 34.88 10.09 -2.65
C GLU A 1001 36.04 9.20 -2.18
N ALA A 1002 35.81 8.35 -1.17
CA ALA A 1002 36.84 7.51 -0.57
C ALA A 1002 36.33 6.09 -0.29
N ILE A 1003 37.28 5.16 -0.19
CA ILE A 1003 37.05 3.79 0.26
C ILE A 1003 37.94 3.45 1.43
N VAL A 1004 37.41 2.61 2.32
CA VAL A 1004 38.17 1.92 3.36
C VAL A 1004 38.32 0.46 2.96
N SER A 1005 39.54 -0.06 3.04
CA SER A 1005 39.85 -1.45 2.75
C SER A 1005 40.59 -2.12 3.90
N GLY A 1006 40.27 -3.39 4.14
CA GLY A 1006 40.93 -4.24 5.13
C GLY A 1006 41.49 -5.50 4.48
N SER A 1007 42.72 -5.84 4.83
CA SER A 1007 43.49 -6.93 4.21
C SER A 1007 44.10 -7.88 5.23
N SER A 1008 44.55 -9.03 4.72
CA SER A 1008 45.27 -10.05 5.51
C SER A 1008 46.72 -9.70 5.81
N ASP A 1009 47.20 -8.54 5.35
CA ASP A 1009 48.47 -7.93 5.73
C ASP A 1009 48.38 -7.16 7.07
N ASN A 1010 47.23 -7.26 7.73
CA ASN A 1010 46.88 -6.56 8.98
C ASN A 1010 46.81 -5.03 8.82
N VAL A 1011 46.62 -4.54 7.59
CA VAL A 1011 46.54 -3.11 7.28
C VAL A 1011 45.11 -2.70 6.95
N VAL A 1012 44.71 -1.52 7.43
CA VAL A 1012 43.56 -0.78 6.92
C VAL A 1012 44.02 0.45 6.15
N LEU A 1013 43.47 0.63 4.95
CA LEU A 1013 43.75 1.79 4.10
C LEU A 1013 42.50 2.66 3.94
N LEU A 1014 42.72 3.97 3.83
CA LEU A 1014 41.72 4.95 3.42
C LEU A 1014 42.24 5.64 2.15
N ALA A 1015 41.65 5.31 1.00
CA ALA A 1015 42.10 5.76 -0.31
C ALA A 1015 41.03 6.57 -1.05
N GLU A 1016 41.47 7.57 -1.81
CA GLU A 1016 40.64 8.43 -2.65
C GLU A 1016 40.26 7.75 -3.97
N VAL A 1017 39.02 7.94 -4.41
CA VAL A 1017 38.43 7.30 -5.60
C VAL A 1017 37.79 8.33 -6.55
N GLU A 1018 38.26 9.58 -6.51
CA GLU A 1018 37.67 10.70 -7.24
C GLU A 1018 37.63 10.51 -8.78
N LYS A 1019 36.63 11.12 -9.44
CA LYS A 1019 36.37 11.01 -10.89
C LYS A 1019 37.38 11.73 -11.78
N ASN A 1020 38.28 12.54 -11.22
CA ASN A 1020 39.30 13.27 -11.97
C ASN A 1020 40.60 12.45 -12.06
N VAL A 1021 40.99 12.14 -13.30
CA VAL A 1021 42.06 11.20 -13.72
C VAL A 1021 43.47 11.55 -13.17
N GLN A 1022 43.66 12.61 -12.38
CA GLN A 1022 44.99 13.04 -11.92
C GLN A 1022 45.44 12.52 -10.54
N GLN A 1023 44.56 12.04 -9.65
CA GLN A 1023 44.93 11.56 -8.29
C GLN A 1023 44.20 10.28 -7.84
N PHE A 1024 43.90 9.37 -8.76
CA PHE A 1024 43.21 8.11 -8.44
C PHE A 1024 44.07 7.19 -7.55
N GLY A 1025 43.54 6.75 -6.40
CA GLY A 1025 44.20 5.81 -5.49
C GLY A 1025 45.15 6.43 -4.46
N LYS A 1026 45.12 7.75 -4.28
CA LYS A 1026 45.92 8.44 -3.26
C LYS A 1026 45.45 8.09 -1.85
N LEU A 1027 46.38 7.75 -0.96
CA LEU A 1027 46.10 7.55 0.46
C LEU A 1027 45.71 8.89 1.11
N LEU A 1028 44.53 8.93 1.72
CA LEU A 1028 43.99 10.09 2.43
C LEU A 1028 44.50 10.18 3.88
N ALA A 1029 45.01 9.06 4.40
CA ALA A 1029 45.64 8.96 5.71
C ALA A 1029 46.80 7.94 5.65
N PRO A 1030 47.77 8.00 6.58
CA PRO A 1030 48.79 6.96 6.71
C PRO A 1030 48.14 5.57 6.91
N GLU A 1031 48.81 4.54 6.42
CA GLU A 1031 48.37 3.14 6.58
C GLU A 1031 48.21 2.80 8.06
N PHE A 1032 47.07 2.22 8.43
CA PHE A 1032 46.83 1.80 9.81
C PHE A 1032 47.38 0.39 10.04
N LYS A 1033 48.55 0.29 10.67
CA LYS A 1033 49.33 -0.97 10.89
C LYS A 1033 49.29 -1.51 12.33
N GLY A 1034 48.38 -1.02 13.17
CA GLY A 1034 48.30 -1.36 14.60
C GLY A 1034 47.55 -2.65 14.94
N ILE A 1035 47.24 -3.49 13.94
CA ILE A 1035 46.32 -4.64 14.11
C ILE A 1035 47.13 -5.93 14.22
N ASP A 1036 46.84 -6.75 15.23
CA ASP A 1036 47.61 -7.96 15.55
C ASP A 1036 47.23 -9.20 14.70
N ASP A 1037 46.12 -9.17 13.96
CA ASP A 1037 45.64 -10.27 13.10
C ASP A 1037 45.05 -9.72 11.79
N ALA A 1038 44.72 -10.61 10.86
CA ALA A 1038 44.19 -10.27 9.56
C ALA A 1038 42.86 -9.50 9.68
N VAL A 1039 42.72 -8.40 8.95
CA VAL A 1039 41.48 -7.62 8.91
C VAL A 1039 40.48 -8.35 8.03
N ARG A 1040 39.41 -8.88 8.65
CA ARG A 1040 38.42 -9.74 7.98
C ARG A 1040 37.18 -8.98 7.56
N SER A 1041 36.85 -7.87 8.22
CA SER A 1041 35.68 -7.05 7.89
C SER A 1041 35.92 -5.60 8.29
N VAL A 1042 35.49 -4.65 7.46
CA VAL A 1042 35.48 -3.22 7.79
C VAL A 1042 34.07 -2.65 7.59
N ALA A 1043 33.70 -1.63 8.36
CA ALA A 1043 32.47 -0.87 8.19
C ALA A 1043 32.70 0.59 8.55
N ILE A 1044 32.01 1.51 7.86
CA ILE A 1044 32.07 2.95 8.13
C ILE A 1044 30.73 3.38 8.73
N SER A 1045 30.76 4.20 9.77
CA SER A 1045 29.54 4.73 10.37
C SER A 1045 28.81 5.68 9.40
N PRO A 1046 27.47 5.77 9.44
CA PRO A 1046 26.70 6.62 8.53
C PRO A 1046 27.05 8.12 8.57
N ASP A 1047 27.70 8.58 9.63
CA ASP A 1047 28.20 9.96 9.79
C ASP A 1047 29.67 10.14 9.35
N ASP A 1048 30.29 9.09 8.78
CA ASP A 1048 31.69 9.00 8.35
C ASP A 1048 32.73 9.29 9.45
N ARG A 1049 32.32 9.29 10.73
CA ARG A 1049 33.22 9.62 11.85
C ARG A 1049 33.98 8.43 12.39
N ARG A 1050 33.54 7.20 12.11
CA ARG A 1050 34.09 5.98 12.71
C ARG A 1050 34.30 4.90 11.65
N ILE A 1051 35.43 4.22 11.75
CA ILE A 1051 35.72 2.98 11.03
C ILE A 1051 35.73 1.87 12.08
N VAL A 1052 34.91 0.86 11.86
CA VAL A 1052 34.90 -0.36 12.66
C VAL A 1052 35.69 -1.44 11.94
N ILE A 1053 36.59 -2.06 12.68
CA ILE A 1053 37.52 -3.07 12.17
C ILE A 1053 37.20 -4.39 12.88
N GLY A 1054 36.86 -5.41 12.11
CA GLY A 1054 36.76 -6.79 12.56
C GLY A 1054 38.04 -7.52 12.21
N SER A 1055 38.83 -7.86 13.23
CA SER A 1055 40.05 -8.64 13.12
C SER A 1055 39.91 -9.98 13.82
#